data_AF-A0AA35NT22-F1
#
_entry.id   AF-A0AA35NT22-F1
#
_cell.length_a   1.000
_cell.length_b   1.000
_cell.length_c   1.000
_cell.angle_alpha   90.00
_cell.angle_beta   90.00
_cell.angle_gamma   90.00
#
_symmetry.space_group_name_H-M   'P 1'
#
loop_
_entity.id
_entity.type
_entity.pdbx_description
1 polymer ?
#
loop_
_entity_poly.entity_id
_entity_poly.type
_entity_poly.pdbx_seq_one_letter_code
_entity_poly.pdbx_strand_id
1 'polypeptide(L)'
;MGNMMKLLTSSSETPQNDNAEIRMPIDEEMLSIPISNNVYAILKRRENYLCSLLEKKFGCITVLKSIRNPTEVYRKSLKEGIEVSVWVDDLTRHEADALVNAANEYLHHFGGLAFALLKAGGPEIEEHCKHFIEKNGPLSAGQIAVTSGGRLHCKQVIHAVGPRWSEEQREECCLKLEAAIINILKYVNAPENNIKSVAIPALSSGIFNFPQDLCAQVIVRTIKNFIQLAPLFGYLQEIHLVNIDETTAEVMKRACEELLGTNDVVPLAGAADSITVNDLCLQIKKGNIEAQQASIIISSVTVQDDLSQGTISRAILEKAGPAMQEQFLSELQRLPADNLKLIFTKGCNIDCEFVLHVVWPSYSECNAQEALKAAVSKSLLKAQEQQSSSVCFPLLGIEDLHMPKDEVVEIMVEEIIHFAEEYSGKKPDVFIVVPPDDSDVYEAFFTKLMSVKNKLEEKMDCSNMDGMEVQADIQANGGCEKNGPFVELIGRSQETLEAAGLWLRNIIQVEETHRIVIQNYNLLNLGSGQPVELSHLQQHFGITIVESLTGEGAALEIEGSPRAVIDATFAIEFMLQTTAKQEIKTDGPLRNSPHQEGHTEMASKYCYQVTPIESYLQEFKDKEKQLEKAGLRILKIEKICNPLLESTFQRIKIKIEGKNAGMPVCHRLYHRVPAQYCSLVCKTGFQKTYPSSLQDQKYGAGIYFNKNPRNLVTDTREKCEMDHLICVFEAEVVTGSYTRGNRSYVAPPLISASSMKLYDSVVDDIHNPEIFVIFNREQALPLYLLTCSLLWNPVQKTQLEPSAQNL
;
A
#
# COMPACT_ATOMS: atom_id res chain seq x y z
N MET A 1 -7.79 -56.60 35.44
CA MET A 1 -6.93 -56.23 36.60
C MET A 1 -6.63 -54.75 36.46
N GLY A 2 -6.83 -53.87 37.44
CA GLY A 2 -7.18 -54.09 38.84
C GLY A 2 -6.32 -53.18 39.72
N ASN A 3 -6.87 -52.03 40.11
CA ASN A 3 -6.47 -51.08 41.17
C ASN A 3 -5.03 -51.01 41.72
N MET A 4 -4.54 -49.76 41.72
CA MET A 4 -3.93 -49.03 42.86
C MET A 4 -2.87 -49.71 43.75
N MET A 5 -1.69 -49.09 43.82
CA MET A 5 -0.91 -48.78 45.04
C MET A 5 0.25 -47.84 44.66
N LYS A 6 0.77 -46.90 45.48
CA LYS A 6 0.33 -46.10 46.66
C LYS A 6 1.41 -44.97 46.79
N LEU A 7 1.11 -43.70 47.10
CA LEU A 7 1.13 -43.10 48.47
C LEU A 7 2.42 -43.43 49.27
N LEU A 8 3.25 -42.52 49.82
CA LEU A 8 3.13 -41.14 50.35
C LEU A 8 4.51 -40.43 50.30
N THR A 9 4.66 -39.10 50.43
CA THR A 9 4.71 -38.34 51.71
C THR A 9 4.17 -36.90 51.65
N SER A 10 3.57 -36.46 52.76
CA SER A 10 3.28 -35.06 53.15
C SER A 10 4.61 -34.27 53.40
N SER A 11 4.72 -32.95 53.59
CA SER A 11 3.84 -31.78 53.89
C SER A 11 4.72 -30.50 53.74
N SER A 12 4.31 -29.21 53.79
CA SER A 12 3.05 -28.47 54.09
C SER A 12 3.22 -26.98 53.64
N GLU A 13 2.23 -26.13 53.95
CA GLU A 13 2.24 -24.65 53.93
C GLU A 13 2.03 -23.90 52.59
N THR A 14 1.24 -22.82 52.69
CA THR A 14 0.77 -21.91 51.63
C THR A 14 1.69 -20.68 51.51
N PRO A 15 1.69 -19.95 50.38
CA PRO A 15 0.63 -18.96 50.15
C PRO A 15 -0.10 -19.14 48.81
N GLN A 16 -1.36 -18.70 48.77
CA GLN A 16 -2.05 -18.39 47.52
C GLN A 16 -1.28 -17.29 46.79
N ASN A 17 -1.08 -17.45 45.48
CA ASN A 17 -0.66 -16.35 44.63
C ASN A 17 -1.69 -16.22 43.51
N ASP A 18 -2.66 -15.34 43.72
CA ASP A 18 -3.75 -15.05 42.78
C ASP A 18 -3.22 -14.27 41.56
N ASN A 19 -2.43 -14.93 40.72
CA ASN A 19 -2.15 -14.44 39.37
C ASN A 19 -3.34 -14.81 38.47
N ALA A 20 -4.41 -14.03 38.59
CA ALA A 20 -5.41 -13.96 37.55
C ALA A 20 -4.72 -13.47 36.26
N GLU A 21 -4.61 -14.36 35.27
CA GLU A 21 -4.11 -13.98 33.95
C GLU A 21 -5.02 -12.89 33.38
N ILE A 22 -4.47 -11.67 33.26
CA ILE A 22 -5.14 -10.57 32.58
C ILE A 22 -5.09 -10.87 31.08
N ARG A 23 -6.03 -11.70 30.61
CA ARG A 23 -6.39 -11.77 29.19
C ARG A 23 -6.94 -10.40 28.79
N MET A 24 -6.13 -9.62 28.08
CA MET A 24 -6.62 -8.48 27.32
C MET A 24 -7.00 -8.95 25.91
N PRO A 25 -8.29 -8.94 25.52
CA PRO A 25 -8.61 -8.81 24.11
C PRO A 25 -8.23 -7.39 23.70
N ILE A 26 -7.30 -7.25 22.77
CA ILE A 26 -7.18 -6.03 21.97
C ILE A 26 -7.90 -6.35 20.67
N ASP A 27 -9.17 -5.99 20.60
CA ASP A 27 -9.93 -6.07 19.35
C ASP A 27 -9.37 -5.00 18.40
N GLU A 28 -8.45 -5.41 17.52
CA GLU A 28 -7.97 -4.57 16.43
C GLU A 28 -9.02 -4.56 15.31
N GLU A 29 -9.57 -3.39 15.02
CA GLU A 29 -10.59 -3.21 13.98
C GLU A 29 -9.90 -3.05 12.61
N MET A 30 -10.61 -3.43 11.55
CA MET A 30 -10.08 -3.49 10.18
C MET A 30 -11.01 -2.83 9.17
N LEU A 31 -10.45 -2.01 8.27
CA LEU A 31 -11.16 -1.35 7.18
C LEU A 31 -10.46 -1.62 5.84
N SER A 32 -11.15 -2.26 4.90
CA SER A 32 -10.65 -2.52 3.54
C SER A 32 -11.21 -1.52 2.54
N ILE A 33 -10.32 -0.90 1.75
CA ILE A 33 -10.65 0.16 0.79
C ILE A 33 -10.17 -0.28 -0.60
N PRO A 34 -11.08 -0.61 -1.55
CA PRO A 34 -10.69 -0.97 -2.90
C PRO A 34 -10.08 0.23 -3.65
N ILE A 35 -9.10 -0.04 -4.50
CA ILE A 35 -8.40 0.94 -5.32
C ILE A 35 -8.20 0.42 -6.75
N SER A 36 -7.92 1.31 -7.70
CA SER A 36 -7.55 0.92 -9.07
C SER A 36 -6.13 0.34 -9.14
N ASN A 37 -5.81 -0.36 -10.23
CA ASN A 37 -4.46 -0.84 -10.49
C ASN A 37 -3.43 0.31 -10.65
N ASN A 38 -3.85 1.45 -11.21
CA ASN A 38 -3.01 2.64 -11.35
C ASN A 38 -2.68 3.26 -9.98
N VAL A 39 -3.69 3.46 -9.14
CA VAL A 39 -3.51 3.98 -7.78
C VAL A 39 -2.70 2.98 -6.95
N TYR A 40 -2.93 1.68 -7.09
CA TYR A 40 -2.09 0.65 -6.46
C TYR A 40 -0.62 0.79 -6.87
N ALA A 41 -0.30 0.93 -8.17
CA ALA A 41 1.07 1.10 -8.64
C ALA A 41 1.74 2.37 -8.08
N ILE A 42 1.02 3.49 -8.03
CA ILE A 42 1.51 4.76 -7.44
C ILE A 42 1.77 4.60 -5.94
N LEU A 43 0.80 4.06 -5.19
CA LEU A 43 0.90 3.87 -3.74
C LEU A 43 1.97 2.83 -3.36
N LYS A 44 2.08 1.71 -4.10
CA LYS A 44 3.04 0.63 -3.84
C LYS A 44 4.48 1.10 -3.99
N ARG A 45 4.79 1.96 -4.98
CA ARG A 45 6.11 2.59 -5.15
C ARG A 45 6.51 3.47 -3.95
N ARG A 46 5.54 3.90 -3.13
CA ARG A 46 5.71 4.74 -1.94
C ARG A 46 5.21 4.06 -0.66
N GLU A 47 5.07 2.74 -0.65
CA GLU A 47 4.45 1.98 0.45
C GLU A 47 5.04 2.34 1.84
N ASN A 48 6.38 2.37 1.95
CA ASN A 48 7.06 2.78 3.18
C ASN A 48 6.69 4.19 3.67
N TYR A 49 6.47 5.13 2.75
CA TYR A 49 6.04 6.49 3.07
C TYR A 49 4.57 6.53 3.46
N LEU A 50 3.69 5.87 2.69
CA LEU A 50 2.26 5.79 2.96
C LEU A 50 2.00 5.15 4.34
N CYS A 51 2.55 3.97 4.59
CA CYS A 51 2.39 3.25 5.85
C CYS A 51 2.92 4.08 7.02
N SER A 52 4.10 4.70 6.88
CA SER A 52 4.66 5.52 7.94
C SER A 52 3.89 6.83 8.17
N LEU A 53 3.26 7.39 7.14
CA LEU A 53 2.44 8.59 7.26
C LEU A 53 1.11 8.27 7.96
N LEU A 54 0.44 7.19 7.57
CA LEU A 54 -0.82 6.72 8.18
C LEU A 54 -0.61 6.28 9.64
N GLU A 55 0.48 5.58 9.95
CA GLU A 55 0.87 5.23 11.32
C GLU A 55 1.12 6.49 12.16
N LYS A 56 1.84 7.49 11.64
CA LYS A 56 2.15 8.73 12.38
C LYS A 56 0.95 9.67 12.53
N LYS A 57 0.07 9.73 11.53
CA LYS A 57 -1.03 10.70 11.44
C LYS A 57 -2.32 10.18 12.11
N PHE A 58 -2.61 8.89 11.97
CA PHE A 58 -3.85 8.28 12.49
C PHE A 58 -3.61 7.16 13.50
N GLY A 59 -2.38 6.61 13.61
CA GLY A 59 -2.11 5.44 14.43
C GLY A 59 -2.49 4.11 13.77
N CYS A 60 -2.83 4.12 12.48
CA CYS A 60 -3.27 2.96 11.73
C CYS A 60 -2.08 2.24 11.07
N ILE A 61 -2.02 0.93 11.22
CA ILE A 61 -1.15 0.06 10.40
C ILE A 61 -1.81 -0.08 9.04
N THR A 62 -1.03 0.04 7.97
CA THR A 62 -1.52 -0.04 6.59
C THR A 62 -0.90 -1.23 5.87
N VAL A 63 -1.68 -1.93 5.05
CA VAL A 63 -1.22 -2.97 4.12
C VAL A 63 -1.80 -2.71 2.74
N LEU A 64 -0.95 -2.58 1.73
CA LEU A 64 -1.37 -2.64 0.33
C LEU A 64 -1.43 -4.10 -0.10
N LYS A 65 -2.63 -4.61 -0.38
CA LYS A 65 -2.86 -5.96 -0.90
C LYS A 65 -3.25 -5.88 -2.36
N SER A 66 -2.44 -6.46 -3.24
CA SER A 66 -2.87 -6.77 -4.59
C SER A 66 -3.67 -8.07 -4.56
N ILE A 67 -4.83 -8.10 -5.19
CA ILE A 67 -5.37 -9.38 -5.67
C ILE A 67 -4.67 -9.65 -7.01
N ARG A 68 -3.43 -10.14 -6.94
CA ARG A 68 -2.87 -10.89 -8.07
C ARG A 68 -3.56 -12.24 -8.06
N ASN A 69 -4.05 -12.68 -9.21
CA ASN A 69 -4.49 -14.07 -9.35
C ASN A 69 -3.23 -14.96 -9.32
N PRO A 70 -3.26 -16.10 -8.61
CA PRO A 70 -2.14 -17.02 -8.55
C PRO A 70 -1.75 -17.46 -9.96
N THR A 71 -0.53 -17.12 -10.38
CA THR A 71 -0.07 -17.40 -11.75
C THR A 71 0.92 -18.55 -11.74
N GLU A 72 0.49 -19.73 -12.20
CA GLU A 72 1.40 -20.85 -12.45
C GLU A 72 2.27 -20.56 -13.67
N VAL A 73 3.59 -20.55 -13.49
CA VAL A 73 4.56 -20.29 -14.57
C VAL A 73 5.28 -21.57 -15.03
N TYR A 74 5.20 -22.65 -14.25
CA TYR A 74 5.83 -23.94 -14.54
C TYR A 74 5.08 -25.07 -13.82
N ARG A 75 4.96 -26.24 -14.46
CA ARG A 75 4.55 -27.52 -13.85
C ARG A 75 5.37 -28.66 -14.41
N LYS A 76 5.66 -29.67 -13.59
CA LYS A 76 6.29 -30.92 -14.01
C LYS A 76 5.75 -32.10 -13.23
N SER A 77 5.31 -33.14 -13.91
CA SER A 77 5.04 -34.42 -13.27
C SER A 77 6.35 -35.21 -13.12
N LEU A 78 6.66 -35.64 -11.91
CA LEU A 78 7.82 -36.44 -11.56
C LEU A 78 7.44 -37.90 -11.29
N LYS A 79 8.39 -38.67 -10.76
CA LYS A 79 8.22 -40.09 -10.41
C LYS A 79 7.04 -40.27 -9.45
N GLU A 80 6.29 -41.36 -9.64
CA GLU A 80 5.12 -41.74 -8.82
C GLU A 80 3.96 -40.72 -8.81
N GLY A 81 3.93 -39.81 -9.78
CA GLY A 81 2.83 -38.87 -9.98
C GLY A 81 2.87 -37.63 -9.07
N ILE A 82 4.01 -37.36 -8.43
CA ILE A 82 4.21 -36.11 -7.68
C ILE A 82 4.44 -34.97 -8.68
N GLU A 83 3.64 -33.93 -8.58
CA GLU A 83 3.76 -32.73 -9.39
C GLU A 83 4.56 -31.64 -8.66
N VAL A 84 5.44 -30.96 -9.38
CA VAL A 84 6.18 -29.79 -8.92
C VAL A 84 5.80 -28.60 -9.80
N SER A 85 5.29 -27.54 -9.20
CA SER A 85 4.88 -26.32 -9.90
C SER A 85 5.54 -25.07 -9.32
N VAL A 86 5.62 -23.99 -10.11
CA VAL A 86 6.16 -22.69 -9.69
C VAL A 86 5.08 -21.62 -9.88
N TRP A 87 4.88 -20.79 -8.87
CA TRP A 87 3.80 -19.81 -8.81
C TRP A 87 4.30 -18.41 -8.45
N VAL A 88 3.78 -17.41 -9.19
CA VAL A 88 3.76 -16.02 -8.75
C VAL A 88 2.50 -15.80 -7.93
N ASP A 89 2.63 -15.81 -6.59
CA ASP A 89 1.49 -15.71 -5.66
C ASP A 89 1.91 -15.28 -4.23
N ASP A 90 0.94 -14.82 -3.43
CA ASP A 90 1.07 -14.52 -2.01
C ASP A 90 0.83 -15.80 -1.17
N LEU A 91 1.91 -16.33 -0.59
CA LEU A 91 1.89 -17.54 0.25
C LEU A 91 0.92 -17.43 1.46
N THR A 92 0.51 -16.23 1.89
CA THR A 92 -0.50 -16.08 2.96
C THR A 92 -1.92 -16.47 2.53
N ARG A 93 -2.17 -16.58 1.22
CA ARG A 93 -3.47 -16.90 0.62
C ARG A 93 -3.44 -18.15 -0.27
N HIS A 94 -2.24 -18.61 -0.63
CA HIS A 94 -2.02 -19.76 -1.51
C HIS A 94 -2.65 -21.05 -0.95
N GLU A 95 -3.36 -21.78 -1.80
CA GLU A 95 -4.04 -23.03 -1.41
C GLU A 95 -3.06 -24.21 -1.38
N ALA A 96 -2.71 -24.66 -0.16
CA ALA A 96 -1.96 -25.90 0.06
C ALA A 96 -2.27 -26.49 1.44
N ASP A 97 -2.16 -27.81 1.57
CA ASP A 97 -2.35 -28.50 2.86
C ASP A 97 -1.33 -28.03 3.92
N ALA A 98 -0.09 -27.73 3.51
CA ALA A 98 0.94 -27.14 4.37
C ALA A 98 1.64 -25.94 3.73
N LEU A 99 1.87 -24.88 4.51
CA LEU A 99 2.63 -23.69 4.10
C LEU A 99 3.98 -23.66 4.81
N VAL A 100 5.08 -23.46 4.09
CA VAL A 100 6.41 -23.36 4.69
C VAL A 100 6.73 -21.90 5.04
N ASN A 101 6.97 -21.65 6.33
CA ASN A 101 7.43 -20.37 6.84
C ASN A 101 8.97 -20.31 6.87
N ALA A 102 9.56 -19.25 6.30
CA ALA A 102 10.98 -18.94 6.41
C ALA A 102 11.31 -18.35 7.80
N ALA A 103 11.55 -19.24 8.77
CA ALA A 103 11.70 -18.91 10.18
C ALA A 103 13.15 -18.71 10.62
N ASN A 104 13.32 -18.21 11.84
CA ASN A 104 14.61 -18.13 12.54
C ASN A 104 14.67 -19.12 13.72
N GLU A 105 15.85 -19.20 14.31
CA GLU A 105 16.26 -20.12 15.39
C GLU A 105 15.35 -20.07 16.63
N TYR A 106 14.63 -18.96 16.83
CA TYR A 106 13.76 -18.71 17.99
C TYR A 106 12.27 -18.69 17.63
N LEU A 107 11.90 -18.98 16.37
CA LEU A 107 10.54 -18.85 15.84
C LEU A 107 9.90 -17.45 16.06
N HIS A 108 10.71 -16.39 16.19
CA HIS A 108 10.19 -15.02 16.36
C HIS A 108 9.82 -14.41 15.00
N HIS A 109 8.58 -14.01 14.78
CA HIS A 109 8.07 -13.63 13.45
C HIS A 109 7.94 -12.11 13.25
N PHE A 110 9.05 -11.38 13.42
CA PHE A 110 9.07 -9.90 13.42
C PHE A 110 9.32 -9.22 12.05
N GLY A 111 9.50 -9.98 10.97
CA GLY A 111 9.69 -9.40 9.63
C GLY A 111 9.58 -10.40 8.48
N GLY A 112 9.52 -9.87 7.25
CA GLY A 112 9.44 -10.65 6.01
C GLY A 112 8.20 -11.56 5.94
N LEU A 113 8.32 -12.66 5.19
CA LEU A 113 7.27 -13.66 5.03
C LEU A 113 6.76 -14.23 6.37
N ALA A 114 7.64 -14.40 7.35
CA ALA A 114 7.26 -14.91 8.66
C ALA A 114 6.25 -14.01 9.38
N PHE A 115 6.43 -12.69 9.31
CA PHE A 115 5.48 -11.73 9.86
C PHE A 115 4.17 -11.69 9.07
N ALA A 116 4.23 -11.83 7.74
CA ALA A 116 3.04 -11.90 6.90
C ALA A 116 2.17 -13.13 7.23
N LEU A 117 2.78 -14.31 7.37
CA LEU A 117 2.11 -15.54 7.78
C LEU A 117 1.56 -15.46 9.21
N LEU A 118 2.30 -14.90 10.17
CA LEU A 118 1.79 -14.65 11.53
C LEU A 118 0.57 -13.71 11.50
N LYS A 119 0.65 -12.61 10.74
CA LYS A 119 -0.44 -11.63 10.67
C LYS A 119 -1.72 -12.22 10.06
N ALA A 120 -1.59 -13.02 9.01
CA ALA A 120 -2.72 -13.68 8.37
C ALA A 120 -3.28 -14.83 9.22
N GLY A 121 -2.41 -15.68 9.78
CA GLY A 121 -2.79 -16.86 10.56
C GLY A 121 -3.18 -16.59 12.02
N GLY A 122 -2.82 -15.44 12.57
CA GLY A 122 -3.22 -15.01 13.92
C GLY A 122 -2.27 -15.42 15.05
N PRO A 123 -2.53 -14.89 16.28
CA PRO A 123 -1.70 -15.14 17.47
C PRO A 123 -1.57 -16.62 17.86
N GLU A 124 -2.49 -17.47 17.39
CA GLU A 124 -2.47 -18.92 17.57
C GLU A 124 -1.15 -19.55 17.06
N ILE A 125 -0.56 -18.99 15.99
CA ILE A 125 0.74 -19.43 15.47
C ILE A 125 1.86 -19.06 16.44
N GLU A 126 1.87 -17.83 16.97
CA GLU A 126 2.91 -17.37 17.90
C GLU A 126 2.85 -18.11 19.25
N GLU A 127 1.66 -18.40 19.77
CA GLU A 127 1.48 -19.21 20.99
C GLU A 127 2.03 -20.63 20.81
N HIS A 128 1.73 -21.29 19.68
CA HIS A 128 2.28 -22.61 19.38
C HIS A 128 3.79 -22.59 19.15
N CYS A 129 4.34 -21.58 18.48
CA CYS A 129 5.78 -21.39 18.32
C CYS A 129 6.49 -21.20 19.67
N LYS A 130 5.92 -20.37 20.56
CA LYS A 130 6.46 -20.14 21.91
C LYS A 130 6.46 -21.44 22.72
N HIS A 131 5.36 -22.18 22.73
CA HIS A 131 5.28 -23.47 23.42
C HIS A 131 6.29 -24.50 22.85
N PHE A 132 6.51 -24.50 21.52
CA PHE A 132 7.52 -25.34 20.89
C PHE A 132 8.93 -25.01 21.40
N ILE A 133 9.30 -23.73 21.47
CA ILE A 133 10.62 -23.28 21.97
C ILE A 133 10.79 -23.58 23.46
N GLU A 134 9.77 -23.34 24.29
CA GLU A 134 9.80 -23.66 25.72
C GLU A 134 10.02 -25.16 25.98
N LYS A 135 9.46 -26.02 25.12
CA LYS A 135 9.54 -27.48 25.25
C LYS A 135 10.80 -28.10 24.65
N ASN A 136 11.25 -27.62 23.49
CA ASN A 136 12.29 -28.28 22.69
C ASN A 136 13.60 -27.48 22.60
N GLY A 137 13.61 -26.21 23.05
CA GLY A 137 14.72 -25.28 22.87
C GLY A 137 14.74 -24.61 21.48
N PRO A 138 15.73 -23.73 21.23
CA PRO A 138 15.91 -23.07 19.95
C PRO A 138 16.35 -24.06 18.86
N LEU A 139 15.94 -23.78 17.62
CA LEU A 139 16.28 -24.58 16.44
C LEU A 139 17.62 -24.15 15.84
N SER A 140 18.31 -25.11 15.23
CA SER A 140 19.47 -24.87 14.37
C SER A 140 19.07 -24.76 12.90
N ALA A 141 19.88 -24.07 12.09
CA ALA A 141 19.72 -24.06 10.64
C ALA A 141 19.72 -25.49 10.07
N GLY A 142 18.75 -25.79 9.20
CA GLY A 142 18.44 -27.13 8.69
C GLY A 142 17.29 -27.84 9.43
N GLN A 143 16.80 -27.31 10.56
CA GLN A 143 15.69 -27.91 11.32
C GLN A 143 14.34 -27.25 11.01
N ILE A 144 13.26 -27.95 11.39
CA ILE A 144 11.88 -27.49 11.25
C ILE A 144 11.11 -27.59 12.59
N ALA A 145 10.13 -26.72 12.78
CA ALA A 145 9.03 -26.87 13.74
C ALA A 145 7.70 -26.84 12.98
N VAL A 146 6.63 -27.43 13.53
CA VAL A 146 5.31 -27.44 12.89
C VAL A 146 4.24 -26.94 13.86
N THR A 147 3.35 -26.09 13.37
CA THR A 147 2.17 -25.57 14.09
C THR A 147 0.90 -25.74 13.25
N SER A 148 -0.27 -25.44 13.83
CA SER A 148 -1.54 -25.35 13.08
C SER A 148 -1.54 -24.18 12.09
N GLY A 149 -2.33 -24.25 11.02
CA GLY A 149 -2.60 -23.11 10.13
C GLY A 149 -3.15 -21.85 10.82
N GLY A 150 -3.74 -22.00 12.02
CA GLY A 150 -4.43 -20.89 12.69
C GLY A 150 -5.65 -20.48 11.85
N ARG A 151 -5.62 -19.25 11.33
CA ARG A 151 -6.60 -18.70 10.38
C ARG A 151 -6.18 -18.78 8.90
N LEU A 152 -5.00 -19.32 8.58
CA LEU A 152 -4.58 -19.56 7.19
C LEU A 152 -5.42 -20.67 6.54
N HIS A 153 -5.54 -20.64 5.22
CA HIS A 153 -6.21 -21.68 4.43
C HIS A 153 -5.31 -22.92 4.24
N CYS A 154 -4.72 -23.42 5.33
CA CYS A 154 -3.90 -24.63 5.35
C CYS A 154 -4.15 -25.43 6.65
N LYS A 155 -3.76 -26.72 6.65
CA LYS A 155 -3.81 -27.55 7.86
C LYS A 155 -2.71 -27.15 8.83
N GLN A 156 -1.50 -26.88 8.31
CA GLN A 156 -0.29 -26.72 9.09
C GLN A 156 0.67 -25.66 8.52
N VAL A 157 1.44 -25.02 9.39
CA VAL A 157 2.59 -24.20 9.02
C VAL A 157 3.88 -24.93 9.42
N ILE A 158 4.77 -25.13 8.46
CA ILE A 158 6.09 -25.75 8.67
C ILE A 158 7.12 -24.63 8.76
N HIS A 159 7.58 -24.32 9.96
CA HIS A 159 8.56 -23.28 10.24
C HIS A 159 9.96 -23.84 10.02
N ALA A 160 10.55 -23.55 8.85
CA ALA A 160 11.87 -24.03 8.47
C ALA A 160 12.94 -22.98 8.75
N VAL A 161 13.98 -23.37 9.49
CA VAL A 161 15.12 -22.49 9.80
C VAL A 161 16.18 -22.68 8.73
N GLY A 162 16.22 -21.76 7.78
CA GLY A 162 17.26 -21.70 6.76
C GLY A 162 18.59 -21.16 7.30
N PRO A 163 19.71 -21.36 6.58
CA PRO A 163 20.99 -20.76 6.93
C PRO A 163 21.05 -19.27 6.58
N ARG A 164 21.77 -18.50 7.40
CA ARG A 164 22.23 -17.15 7.07
C ARG A 164 23.40 -17.26 6.08
N TRP A 165 23.37 -16.48 5.00
CA TRP A 165 24.41 -16.57 3.97
C TRP A 165 25.76 -16.04 4.43
N SER A 166 26.82 -16.75 4.07
CA SER A 166 28.21 -16.29 4.13
C SER A 166 28.95 -16.90 2.95
N GLU A 167 29.60 -16.08 2.12
CA GLU A 167 30.39 -16.57 0.98
C GLU A 167 31.56 -17.45 1.45
N GLU A 168 32.14 -17.14 2.61
CA GLU A 168 33.22 -17.91 3.25
C GLU A 168 32.77 -19.33 3.65
N GLN A 169 31.47 -19.52 3.92
CA GLN A 169 30.87 -20.78 4.33
C GLN A 169 29.86 -21.31 3.30
N ARG A 170 30.04 -20.95 2.02
CA ARG A 170 29.14 -21.29 0.90
C ARG A 170 28.65 -22.74 0.90
N GLU A 171 29.55 -23.71 1.03
CA GLU A 171 29.20 -25.14 1.04
C GLU A 171 28.35 -25.53 2.27
N GLU A 172 28.71 -25.02 3.45
CA GLU A 172 27.97 -25.26 4.69
C GLU A 172 26.58 -24.62 4.65
N CYS A 173 26.44 -23.44 4.04
CA CYS A 173 25.16 -22.80 3.75
C CYS A 173 24.32 -23.66 2.80
N CYS A 174 24.88 -24.15 1.68
CA CYS A 174 24.16 -25.05 0.78
C CYS A 174 23.66 -26.32 1.49
N LEU A 175 24.53 -26.98 2.29
CA LEU A 175 24.18 -28.19 3.03
C LEU A 175 23.09 -27.96 4.09
N LYS A 176 23.10 -26.82 4.78
CA LYS A 176 22.05 -26.45 5.76
C LYS A 176 20.72 -26.13 5.10
N LEU A 177 20.73 -25.51 3.92
CA LEU A 177 19.51 -25.26 3.14
C LEU A 177 18.94 -26.59 2.62
N GLU A 178 19.79 -27.47 2.06
CA GLU A 178 19.41 -28.82 1.67
C GLU A 178 18.81 -29.61 2.86
N ALA A 179 19.43 -29.56 4.04
CA ALA A 179 18.89 -30.21 5.23
C ALA A 179 17.50 -29.70 5.63
N ALA A 180 17.24 -28.40 5.52
CA ALA A 180 15.92 -27.83 5.79
C ALA A 180 14.87 -28.37 4.80
N ILE A 181 15.17 -28.36 3.49
CA ILE A 181 14.27 -28.88 2.45
C ILE A 181 14.04 -30.40 2.61
N ILE A 182 15.08 -31.18 2.91
CA ILE A 182 14.95 -32.62 3.22
C ILE A 182 14.00 -32.84 4.42
N ASN A 183 14.10 -32.03 5.46
CA ASN A 183 13.27 -32.19 6.65
C ASN A 183 11.81 -31.79 6.41
N ILE A 184 11.54 -30.74 5.60
CA ILE A 184 10.19 -30.42 5.10
C ILE A 184 9.63 -31.64 4.34
N LEU A 185 10.36 -32.14 3.34
CA LEU A 185 9.90 -33.22 2.45
C LEU A 185 9.67 -34.54 3.22
N LYS A 186 10.53 -34.87 4.18
CA LYS A 186 10.30 -36.00 5.11
C LYS A 186 9.01 -35.85 5.91
N TYR A 187 8.72 -34.64 6.40
CA TYR A 187 7.53 -34.39 7.20
C TYR A 187 6.26 -34.55 6.36
N VAL A 188 6.19 -33.95 5.16
CA VAL A 188 4.98 -34.01 4.33
C VAL A 188 4.76 -35.37 3.63
N ASN A 189 5.83 -36.14 3.38
CA ASN A 189 5.71 -37.52 2.87
C ASN A 189 5.28 -38.54 3.94
N ALA A 190 5.28 -38.18 5.23
CA ALA A 190 4.92 -39.10 6.31
C ALA A 190 3.38 -39.29 6.39
N PRO A 191 2.87 -40.54 6.27
CA PRO A 191 1.42 -40.84 6.23
C PRO A 191 0.60 -40.22 7.37
N GLU A 192 1.17 -40.18 8.57
CA GLU A 192 0.52 -39.70 9.79
C GLU A 192 0.19 -38.20 9.77
N ASN A 193 0.85 -37.41 8.93
CA ASN A 193 0.65 -35.96 8.85
C ASN A 193 -0.46 -35.55 7.87
N ASN A 194 -0.91 -36.46 6.98
CA ASN A 194 -2.04 -36.25 6.07
C ASN A 194 -1.96 -34.95 5.22
N ILE A 195 -0.77 -34.69 4.67
CA ILE A 195 -0.47 -33.56 3.78
C ILE A 195 -0.35 -34.07 2.33
N LYS A 196 -1.14 -33.50 1.42
CA LYS A 196 -1.09 -33.79 -0.03
C LYS A 196 -0.32 -32.75 -0.82
N SER A 197 -0.42 -31.49 -0.43
CA SER A 197 0.21 -30.36 -1.10
C SER A 197 1.04 -29.51 -0.12
N VAL A 198 2.23 -29.09 -0.54
CA VAL A 198 3.08 -28.21 0.26
C VAL A 198 3.57 -27.03 -0.56
N ALA A 199 3.43 -25.82 -0.02
CA ALA A 199 3.93 -24.60 -0.65
C ALA A 199 5.22 -24.12 0.02
N ILE A 200 6.29 -24.04 -0.76
CA ILE A 200 7.66 -23.76 -0.31
C ILE A 200 8.14 -22.43 -0.92
N PRO A 201 8.54 -21.43 -0.12
CA PRO A 201 9.10 -20.18 -0.62
C PRO A 201 10.58 -20.35 -0.99
N ALA A 202 11.18 -19.30 -1.56
CA ALA A 202 12.63 -19.18 -1.73
C ALA A 202 13.36 -19.03 -0.37
N LEU A 203 13.47 -20.14 0.37
CA LEU A 203 13.94 -20.21 1.75
C LEU A 203 15.36 -19.65 1.90
N SER A 204 15.52 -18.69 2.81
CA SER A 204 16.74 -17.87 3.07
C SER A 204 17.07 -16.76 2.06
N SER A 205 16.38 -16.63 0.93
CA SER A 205 16.73 -15.61 -0.09
C SER A 205 16.49 -14.16 0.33
N GLY A 206 15.57 -13.91 1.26
CA GLY A 206 15.23 -12.58 1.79
C GLY A 206 16.22 -12.08 2.87
N ILE A 207 15.76 -11.95 4.12
CA ILE A 207 16.54 -11.37 5.23
C ILE A 207 17.88 -12.11 5.49
N PHE A 208 17.96 -13.39 5.14
CA PHE A 208 19.19 -14.20 5.30
C PHE A 208 20.15 -14.08 4.10
N ASN A 209 19.79 -13.31 3.08
CA ASN A 209 20.62 -12.84 1.97
C ASN A 209 21.30 -13.96 1.15
N PHE A 210 20.65 -15.13 1.05
CA PHE A 210 21.12 -16.25 0.25
C PHE A 210 20.90 -15.95 -1.25
N PRO A 211 21.93 -16.00 -2.11
CA PRO A 211 21.81 -15.65 -3.54
C PRO A 211 20.68 -16.43 -4.23
N GLN A 212 19.77 -15.71 -4.90
CA GLN A 212 18.51 -16.27 -5.41
C GLN A 212 18.72 -17.46 -6.35
N ASP A 213 19.61 -17.36 -7.36
CA ASP A 213 19.88 -18.48 -8.28
C ASP A 213 20.42 -19.72 -7.56
N LEU A 214 21.30 -19.53 -6.57
CA LEU A 214 21.86 -20.63 -5.79
C LEU A 214 20.83 -21.24 -4.83
N CYS A 215 19.99 -20.40 -4.22
CA CYS A 215 18.85 -20.82 -3.38
C CYS A 215 17.91 -21.74 -4.17
N ALA A 216 17.45 -21.26 -5.35
CA ALA A 216 16.60 -22.03 -6.25
C ALA A 216 17.25 -23.34 -6.71
N GLN A 217 18.51 -23.31 -7.15
CA GLN A 217 19.23 -24.51 -7.54
C GLN A 217 19.36 -25.53 -6.41
N VAL A 218 19.59 -25.11 -5.16
CA VAL A 218 19.63 -26.04 -4.02
C VAL A 218 18.24 -26.62 -3.75
N ILE A 219 17.21 -25.78 -3.63
CA ILE A 219 15.82 -26.22 -3.34
C ILE A 219 15.34 -27.24 -4.38
N VAL A 220 15.41 -26.91 -5.67
CA VAL A 220 14.93 -27.76 -6.76
C VAL A 220 15.75 -29.06 -6.86
N ARG A 221 17.08 -28.99 -6.71
CA ARG A 221 17.95 -30.18 -6.72
C ARG A 221 17.64 -31.11 -5.56
N THR A 222 17.39 -30.57 -4.36
CA THR A 222 17.02 -31.37 -3.19
C THR A 222 15.65 -32.02 -3.38
N ILE A 223 14.64 -31.31 -3.93
CA ILE A 223 13.33 -31.89 -4.27
C ILE A 223 13.48 -33.04 -5.27
N LYS A 224 14.21 -32.82 -6.36
CA LYS A 224 14.51 -33.85 -7.37
C LYS A 224 15.15 -35.10 -6.75
N ASN A 225 16.22 -34.89 -5.98
CA ASN A 225 16.97 -35.98 -5.35
C ASN A 225 16.10 -36.74 -4.33
N PHE A 226 15.28 -36.03 -3.54
CA PHE A 226 14.36 -36.65 -2.58
C PHE A 226 13.34 -37.55 -3.28
N ILE A 227 12.65 -37.05 -4.32
CA ILE A 227 11.64 -37.82 -5.07
C ILE A 227 12.26 -39.02 -5.80
N GLN A 228 13.52 -38.91 -6.24
CA GLN A 228 14.22 -40.02 -6.90
C GLN A 228 14.72 -41.10 -5.94
N LEU A 229 15.12 -40.74 -4.70
CA LEU A 229 15.87 -41.61 -3.79
C LEU A 229 15.10 -42.05 -2.54
N ALA A 230 14.11 -41.28 -2.08
CA ALA A 230 13.33 -41.60 -0.89
C ALA A 230 12.20 -42.61 -1.19
N PRO A 231 11.80 -43.45 -0.22
CA PRO A 231 10.54 -44.18 -0.31
C PRO A 231 9.37 -43.18 -0.20
N LEU A 232 8.58 -43.08 -1.25
CA LEU A 232 7.36 -42.28 -1.29
C LEU A 232 6.19 -43.14 -0.82
N PHE A 233 5.29 -42.56 -0.01
CA PHE A 233 4.16 -43.29 0.56
C PHE A 233 2.81 -43.00 -0.11
N GLY A 234 2.81 -42.23 -1.21
CA GLY A 234 1.61 -41.93 -2.01
C GLY A 234 0.65 -40.89 -1.42
N TYR A 235 1.04 -40.21 -0.34
CA TYR A 235 0.24 -39.14 0.29
C TYR A 235 0.54 -37.77 -0.31
N LEU A 236 1.82 -37.41 -0.39
CA LEU A 236 2.28 -36.19 -1.06
C LEU A 236 2.02 -36.34 -2.58
N GLN A 237 1.32 -35.36 -3.14
CA GLN A 237 0.92 -35.29 -4.54
C GLN A 237 1.49 -34.04 -5.22
N GLU A 238 1.60 -32.92 -4.49
CA GLU A 238 1.90 -31.61 -5.07
C GLU A 238 2.96 -30.86 -4.24
N ILE A 239 3.93 -30.23 -4.92
CA ILE A 239 4.92 -29.33 -4.31
C ILE A 239 4.91 -28.02 -5.09
N HIS A 240 4.43 -26.95 -4.46
CA HIS A 240 4.32 -25.62 -5.05
C HIS A 240 5.52 -24.79 -4.61
N LEU A 241 6.27 -24.23 -5.56
CA LEU A 241 7.35 -23.28 -5.30
C LEU A 241 6.81 -21.86 -5.50
N VAL A 242 6.53 -21.16 -4.42
CA VAL A 242 5.67 -19.96 -4.43
C VAL A 242 6.45 -18.73 -4.02
N ASN A 243 6.36 -17.66 -4.80
CA ASN A 243 6.93 -16.37 -4.43
C ASN A 243 6.12 -15.19 -4.97
N ILE A 244 6.06 -14.09 -4.20
CA ILE A 244 5.20 -12.93 -4.53
C ILE A 244 5.80 -12.03 -5.64
N ASP A 245 7.12 -11.97 -5.75
CA ASP A 245 7.81 -11.30 -6.85
C ASP A 245 8.14 -12.26 -8.01
N GLU A 246 7.89 -11.78 -9.23
CA GLU A 246 8.11 -12.49 -10.49
C GLU A 246 9.58 -12.84 -10.71
N THR A 247 10.51 -11.97 -10.28
CA THR A 247 11.95 -12.18 -10.44
C THR A 247 12.44 -13.47 -9.77
N THR A 248 12.04 -13.72 -8.52
CA THR A 248 12.42 -14.93 -7.79
C THR A 248 11.65 -16.16 -8.30
N ALA A 249 10.40 -15.98 -8.74
CA ALA A 249 9.64 -17.07 -9.37
C ALA A 249 10.28 -17.50 -10.71
N GLU A 250 10.74 -16.57 -11.53
CA GLU A 250 11.45 -16.87 -12.78
C GLU A 250 12.82 -17.52 -12.53
N VAL A 251 13.55 -17.10 -11.49
CA VAL A 251 14.76 -17.80 -11.02
C VAL A 251 14.46 -19.25 -10.63
N MET A 252 13.35 -19.49 -9.93
CA MET A 252 12.91 -20.83 -9.53
C MET A 252 12.47 -21.67 -10.73
N LYS A 253 11.74 -21.08 -11.68
CA LYS A 253 11.35 -21.69 -12.95
C LYS A 253 12.58 -22.11 -13.79
N ARG A 254 13.58 -21.25 -13.95
CA ARG A 254 14.84 -21.59 -14.64
C ARG A 254 15.54 -22.79 -13.97
N ALA A 255 15.62 -22.80 -12.63
CA ALA A 255 16.19 -23.94 -11.91
C ALA A 255 15.37 -25.25 -12.11
N CYS A 256 14.03 -25.16 -12.18
CA CYS A 256 13.16 -26.28 -12.54
C CYS A 256 13.37 -26.76 -13.97
N GLU A 257 13.44 -25.87 -14.96
CA GLU A 257 13.70 -26.21 -16.36
C GLU A 257 15.07 -26.89 -16.54
N GLU A 258 16.12 -26.38 -15.88
CA GLU A 258 17.47 -26.95 -15.88
C GLU A 258 17.54 -28.34 -15.22
N LEU A 259 16.83 -28.55 -14.11
CA LEU A 259 17.02 -29.74 -13.26
C LEU A 259 15.93 -30.80 -13.44
N LEU A 260 14.67 -30.41 -13.65
CA LEU A 260 13.52 -31.30 -13.78
C LEU A 260 13.11 -31.51 -15.25
N GLY A 261 13.51 -30.60 -16.15
CA GLY A 261 13.28 -30.67 -17.59
C GLY A 261 12.14 -29.77 -18.06
N THR A 262 11.78 -29.90 -19.34
CA THR A 262 10.79 -29.04 -20.01
C THR A 262 9.43 -29.10 -19.32
N ASN A 263 8.81 -27.92 -19.20
CA ASN A 263 7.49 -27.67 -18.61
C ASN A 263 6.42 -28.62 -19.20
N ASP A 264 5.64 -29.27 -18.33
CA ASP A 264 4.50 -30.13 -18.69
C ASP A 264 3.18 -29.36 -18.79
N VAL A 265 3.16 -28.06 -18.43
CA VAL A 265 2.09 -27.16 -18.86
C VAL A 265 2.07 -27.19 -20.39
N VAL A 266 1.05 -27.83 -20.96
CA VAL A 266 0.66 -27.59 -22.35
C VAL A 266 0.46 -26.09 -22.46
N PRO A 267 1.25 -25.35 -23.27
CA PRO A 267 1.12 -23.92 -23.30
C PRO A 267 -0.30 -23.55 -23.70
N LEU A 268 -0.94 -22.66 -22.93
CA LEU A 268 -1.79 -21.67 -23.58
C LEU A 268 -0.85 -20.89 -24.51
N ALA A 269 -0.78 -21.33 -25.76
CA ALA A 269 -0.08 -20.62 -26.81
C ALA A 269 -0.84 -19.32 -27.06
N GLY A 270 -0.33 -18.23 -26.48
CA GLY A 270 -1.06 -16.99 -26.20
C GLY A 270 -0.98 -16.61 -24.72
N ALA A 271 0.17 -16.83 -24.06
CA ALA A 271 1.30 -15.89 -23.98
C ALA A 271 0.96 -14.57 -23.26
N ALA A 272 1.73 -14.26 -22.21
CA ALA A 272 1.66 -12.98 -21.51
C ALA A 272 1.90 -11.79 -22.45
N ASP A 273 2.73 -11.99 -23.46
CA ASP A 273 3.10 -11.03 -24.50
C ASP A 273 2.12 -11.01 -25.69
N SER A 274 0.88 -11.48 -25.50
CA SER A 274 -0.14 -11.53 -26.55
C SER A 274 -1.54 -11.09 -26.12
N ILE A 275 -2.28 -10.53 -27.09
CA ILE A 275 -3.70 -10.21 -27.00
C ILE A 275 -4.42 -10.64 -28.29
N THR A 276 -5.70 -10.98 -28.18
CA THR A 276 -6.55 -11.30 -29.34
C THR A 276 -7.71 -10.32 -29.39
N VAL A 277 -7.90 -9.67 -30.54
CA VAL A 277 -8.97 -8.68 -30.78
C VAL A 277 -9.67 -9.03 -32.09
N ASN A 278 -10.97 -9.33 -32.02
CA ASN A 278 -11.83 -9.62 -33.18
C ASN A 278 -11.15 -10.51 -34.24
N ASP A 279 -10.70 -11.70 -33.80
CA ASP A 279 -10.01 -12.74 -34.58
C ASP A 279 -8.60 -12.39 -35.10
N LEU A 280 -7.98 -11.30 -34.66
CA LEU A 280 -6.56 -10.99 -34.86
C LEU A 280 -5.77 -11.25 -33.57
N CYS A 281 -4.76 -12.13 -33.61
CA CYS A 281 -3.81 -12.28 -32.52
C CYS A 281 -2.62 -11.35 -32.72
N LEU A 282 -2.35 -10.46 -31.76
CA LEU A 282 -1.16 -9.61 -31.71
C LEU A 282 -0.20 -10.17 -30.65
N GLN A 283 1.06 -10.42 -31.03
CA GLN A 283 2.11 -10.90 -30.12
C GLN A 283 3.41 -10.11 -30.28
N ILE A 284 4.19 -9.99 -29.20
CA ILE A 284 5.55 -9.43 -29.22
C ILE A 284 6.58 -10.57 -29.20
N LYS A 285 7.67 -10.45 -29.97
CA LYS A 285 8.75 -11.44 -30.05
C LYS A 285 10.11 -10.76 -29.90
N LYS A 286 10.98 -11.26 -29.01
CA LYS A 286 12.42 -10.92 -29.02
C LYS A 286 13.12 -11.71 -30.13
N GLY A 287 13.83 -11.04 -31.02
CA GLY A 287 14.56 -11.67 -32.12
C GLY A 287 14.87 -10.72 -33.27
N ASN A 288 15.63 -11.20 -34.24
CA ASN A 288 15.90 -10.44 -35.46
C ASN A 288 14.82 -10.69 -36.51
N ILE A 289 14.50 -9.68 -37.31
CA ILE A 289 13.39 -9.70 -38.29
C ILE A 289 13.63 -10.70 -39.45
N GLU A 290 14.87 -10.82 -39.93
CA GLU A 290 15.28 -11.71 -41.03
C GLU A 290 15.31 -13.20 -40.65
N ALA A 291 15.14 -13.51 -39.36
CA ALA A 291 15.08 -14.87 -38.83
C ALA A 291 13.65 -15.34 -38.48
N GLN A 292 12.63 -14.50 -38.69
CA GLN A 292 11.25 -14.84 -38.34
C GLN A 292 10.56 -15.68 -39.40
N GLN A 293 9.64 -16.54 -38.94
CA GLN A 293 8.76 -17.33 -39.79
C GLN A 293 7.35 -16.73 -39.80
N ALA A 294 6.94 -16.16 -40.93
CA ALA A 294 5.61 -15.59 -41.15
C ALA A 294 5.28 -15.56 -42.65
N SER A 295 4.00 -15.48 -43.01
CA SER A 295 3.61 -15.35 -44.44
C SER A 295 4.18 -14.07 -45.06
N ILE A 296 4.10 -12.95 -44.32
CA ILE A 296 4.66 -11.66 -44.73
C ILE A 296 5.64 -11.16 -43.67
N ILE A 297 6.79 -10.66 -44.11
CA ILE A 297 7.70 -9.86 -43.30
C ILE A 297 7.66 -8.42 -43.81
N ILE A 298 7.50 -7.45 -42.90
CA ILE A 298 7.55 -6.03 -43.25
C ILE A 298 9.02 -5.55 -43.24
N SER A 299 9.39 -4.80 -44.27
CA SER A 299 10.72 -4.19 -44.43
C SER A 299 10.58 -2.67 -44.50
N SER A 300 11.49 -1.93 -43.85
CA SER A 300 11.53 -0.47 -43.86
C SER A 300 12.60 0.02 -44.83
N VAL A 301 12.25 0.89 -45.77
CA VAL A 301 13.14 1.35 -46.84
C VAL A 301 13.19 2.88 -46.88
N THR A 302 14.34 3.45 -46.53
CA THR A 302 14.62 4.87 -46.64
C THR A 302 14.91 5.28 -48.09
N VAL A 303 14.85 6.58 -48.37
CA VAL A 303 14.92 7.11 -49.74
C VAL A 303 16.32 6.97 -50.35
N GLN A 304 16.52 5.87 -51.09
CA GLN A 304 17.61 5.73 -52.08
C GLN A 304 17.39 4.58 -53.09
N ASP A 305 16.19 4.00 -53.14
CA ASP A 305 15.81 2.86 -54.00
C ASP A 305 16.68 1.57 -53.82
N ASP A 306 17.49 1.54 -52.76
CA ASP A 306 18.49 0.52 -52.47
C ASP A 306 18.23 -0.10 -51.10
N LEU A 307 17.83 -1.38 -51.08
CA LEU A 307 17.55 -2.11 -49.85
C LEU A 307 18.80 -2.28 -48.98
N SER A 308 20.03 -2.09 -49.50
CA SER A 308 21.26 -2.22 -48.72
C SER A 308 21.57 -1.03 -47.80
N GLN A 309 20.83 0.09 -47.89
CA GLN A 309 21.11 1.31 -47.12
C GLN A 309 20.44 1.34 -45.73
N GLY A 310 19.22 0.82 -45.58
CA GLY A 310 18.50 0.77 -44.30
C GLY A 310 18.92 -0.42 -43.44
N THR A 311 18.93 -0.26 -42.10
CA THR A 311 19.35 -1.34 -41.17
C THR A 311 18.49 -2.59 -41.33
N ILE A 312 17.16 -2.42 -41.33
CA ILE A 312 16.16 -3.48 -41.50
C ILE A 312 16.22 -4.07 -42.91
N SER A 313 16.17 -3.21 -43.95
CA SER A 313 16.17 -3.66 -45.34
C SER A 313 17.46 -4.39 -45.72
N ARG A 314 18.61 -4.00 -45.16
CA ARG A 314 19.90 -4.65 -45.41
C ARG A 314 19.95 -6.04 -44.77
N ALA A 315 19.55 -6.18 -43.52
CA ALA A 315 19.51 -7.49 -42.84
C ALA A 315 18.63 -8.50 -43.61
N ILE A 316 17.47 -8.03 -44.09
CA ILE A 316 16.57 -8.79 -44.95
C ILE A 316 17.24 -9.10 -46.30
N LEU A 317 17.84 -8.11 -47.00
CA LEU A 317 18.50 -8.33 -48.30
C LEU A 317 19.69 -9.31 -48.20
N GLU A 318 20.53 -9.20 -47.18
CA GLU A 318 21.68 -10.09 -46.95
C GLU A 318 21.23 -11.54 -46.76
N LYS A 319 20.09 -11.76 -46.10
CA LYS A 319 19.50 -13.09 -45.91
C LYS A 319 18.79 -13.59 -47.17
N ALA A 320 18.02 -12.73 -47.86
CA ALA A 320 17.23 -13.07 -49.03
C ALA A 320 18.07 -13.32 -50.30
N GLY A 321 19.18 -12.59 -50.44
CA GLY A 321 20.05 -12.58 -51.62
C GLY A 321 19.66 -11.50 -52.66
N PRO A 322 20.55 -11.23 -53.63
CA PRO A 322 20.46 -10.07 -54.52
C PRO A 322 19.24 -10.07 -55.45
N ALA A 323 18.62 -11.22 -55.72
CA ALA A 323 17.41 -11.32 -56.53
C ALA A 323 16.22 -10.50 -55.96
N MET A 324 16.19 -10.27 -54.64
CA MET A 324 15.19 -9.42 -53.99
C MET A 324 15.34 -7.95 -54.43
N GLN A 325 16.56 -7.43 -54.54
CA GLN A 325 16.83 -6.06 -55.01
C GLN A 325 16.39 -5.88 -56.48
N GLU A 326 16.64 -6.87 -57.34
CA GLU A 326 16.19 -6.85 -58.74
C GLU A 326 14.66 -6.80 -58.85
N GLN A 327 13.95 -7.61 -58.04
CA GLN A 327 12.49 -7.62 -57.99
C GLN A 327 11.94 -6.28 -57.44
N PHE A 328 12.54 -5.75 -56.37
CA PHE A 328 12.16 -4.48 -55.76
C PHE A 328 12.25 -3.32 -56.77
N LEU A 329 13.39 -3.19 -57.46
CA LEU A 329 13.59 -2.15 -58.48
C LEU A 329 12.60 -2.28 -59.66
N SER A 330 12.29 -3.52 -60.08
CA SER A 330 11.33 -3.78 -61.15
C SER A 330 9.91 -3.31 -60.80
N GLU A 331 9.45 -3.56 -59.58
CA GLU A 331 8.11 -3.13 -59.15
C GLU A 331 8.07 -1.64 -58.77
N LEU A 332 9.17 -1.08 -58.23
CA LEU A 332 9.29 0.34 -57.92
C LEU A 332 9.09 1.24 -59.16
N GLN A 333 9.65 0.83 -60.32
CA GLN A 333 9.49 1.54 -61.60
C GLN A 333 8.05 1.56 -62.12
N ARG A 334 7.15 0.70 -61.60
CA ARG A 334 5.74 0.62 -62.00
C ARG A 334 4.82 1.52 -61.17
N LEU A 335 5.33 2.15 -60.12
CA LEU A 335 4.53 2.92 -59.15
C LEU A 335 4.76 4.44 -59.26
N PRO A 336 3.69 5.26 -59.25
CA PRO A 336 3.79 6.73 -59.32
C PRO A 336 4.59 7.31 -58.14
N ALA A 337 5.12 8.53 -58.32
CA ALA A 337 6.14 9.10 -57.43
C ALA A 337 5.63 9.56 -56.05
N ASP A 338 4.36 9.97 -55.95
CA ASP A 338 3.94 10.97 -54.93
C ASP A 338 3.23 10.40 -53.69
N ASN A 339 3.38 9.11 -53.36
CA ASN A 339 2.72 8.47 -52.21
C ASN A 339 3.62 7.43 -51.52
N LEU A 340 3.34 7.13 -50.25
CA LEU A 340 3.90 5.98 -49.53
C LEU A 340 3.73 4.72 -50.38
N LYS A 341 4.84 4.08 -50.78
CA LYS A 341 4.81 2.91 -51.66
C LYS A 341 4.94 1.64 -50.82
N LEU A 342 4.03 0.70 -51.07
CA LEU A 342 4.10 -0.66 -50.53
C LEU A 342 4.44 -1.61 -51.68
N ILE A 343 5.63 -2.21 -51.64
CA ILE A 343 6.17 -3.07 -52.70
C ILE A 343 6.32 -4.48 -52.19
N PHE A 344 5.77 -5.47 -52.91
CA PHE A 344 6.00 -6.88 -52.61
C PHE A 344 7.19 -7.43 -53.39
N THR A 345 8.08 -8.13 -52.69
CA THR A 345 8.98 -9.13 -53.28
C THR A 345 8.66 -10.51 -52.72
N LYS A 346 9.17 -11.57 -53.36
CA LYS A 346 9.20 -12.90 -52.74
C LYS A 346 10.20 -12.93 -51.58
N GLY A 347 10.03 -13.87 -50.64
CA GLY A 347 11.00 -14.10 -49.56
C GLY A 347 12.40 -14.54 -50.04
N CYS A 348 12.51 -15.07 -51.26
CA CYS A 348 13.74 -15.62 -51.85
C CYS A 348 14.36 -16.72 -50.96
N ASN A 349 15.41 -16.39 -50.21
CA ASN A 349 16.07 -17.32 -49.26
C ASN A 349 15.61 -17.14 -47.79
N ILE A 350 14.67 -16.23 -47.53
CA ILE A 350 14.00 -16.09 -46.22
C ILE A 350 12.78 -17.02 -46.17
N ASP A 351 12.50 -17.54 -44.97
CA ASP A 351 11.36 -18.42 -44.67
C ASP A 351 10.03 -17.64 -44.53
N CYS A 352 9.67 -16.92 -45.60
CA CYS A 352 8.41 -16.20 -45.75
C CYS A 352 7.89 -16.28 -47.20
N GLU A 353 6.59 -16.07 -47.40
CA GLU A 353 6.00 -16.07 -48.74
C GLU A 353 6.37 -14.78 -49.49
N PHE A 354 6.21 -13.64 -48.81
CA PHE A 354 6.52 -12.32 -49.34
C PHE A 354 7.23 -11.42 -48.31
N VAL A 355 8.00 -10.47 -48.81
CA VAL A 355 8.44 -9.30 -48.05
C VAL A 355 7.67 -8.09 -48.58
N LEU A 356 7.08 -7.31 -47.68
CA LEU A 356 6.37 -6.07 -47.99
C LEU A 356 7.26 -4.88 -47.56
N HIS A 357 7.80 -4.19 -48.55
CA HIS A 357 8.68 -3.05 -48.36
C HIS A 357 7.85 -1.77 -48.25
N VAL A 358 7.94 -1.11 -47.09
CA VAL A 358 7.43 0.23 -46.81
C VAL A 358 8.48 1.23 -47.28
N VAL A 359 8.22 1.92 -48.39
CA VAL A 359 9.11 2.95 -48.92
C VAL A 359 8.62 4.33 -48.47
N TRP A 360 9.40 4.97 -47.61
CA TRP A 360 9.06 6.26 -47.01
C TRP A 360 9.21 7.41 -48.03
N PRO A 361 8.32 8.43 -48.01
CA PRO A 361 8.40 9.57 -48.92
C PRO A 361 9.55 10.52 -48.55
N SER A 362 10.08 11.23 -49.55
CA SER A 362 11.28 12.07 -49.42
C SER A 362 11.06 13.50 -48.94
N TYR A 363 9.81 13.90 -48.66
CA TYR A 363 9.44 15.31 -48.46
C TYR A 363 9.02 15.61 -47.02
N SER A 364 9.55 16.73 -46.51
CA SER A 364 9.51 17.15 -45.10
C SER A 364 8.20 17.80 -44.63
N GLU A 365 7.05 17.39 -45.18
CA GLU A 365 5.74 17.95 -44.83
C GLU A 365 4.72 16.93 -44.29
N CYS A 366 5.01 15.62 -44.37
CA CYS A 366 4.14 14.62 -43.72
C CYS A 366 4.39 14.55 -42.22
N ASN A 367 3.31 14.61 -41.43
CA ASN A 367 3.36 14.31 -39.99
C ASN A 367 3.85 12.87 -39.79
N ALA A 368 4.95 12.68 -39.04
CA ALA A 368 5.56 11.38 -38.82
C ALA A 368 4.58 10.37 -38.20
N GLN A 369 3.70 10.83 -37.30
CA GLN A 369 2.64 9.99 -36.72
C GLN A 369 1.67 9.47 -37.78
N GLU A 370 1.21 10.34 -38.68
CA GLU A 370 0.28 9.97 -39.76
C GLU A 370 0.94 9.06 -40.79
N ALA A 371 2.23 9.28 -41.08
CA ALA A 371 3.02 8.40 -41.95
C ALA A 371 3.16 6.99 -41.34
N LEU A 372 3.46 6.88 -40.04
CA LEU A 372 3.55 5.60 -39.33
C LEU A 372 2.20 4.88 -39.27
N LYS A 373 1.11 5.57 -38.91
CA LYS A 373 -0.26 5.03 -38.94
C LYS A 373 -0.59 4.47 -40.32
N ALA A 374 -0.45 5.31 -41.35
CA ALA A 374 -0.73 4.92 -42.73
C ALA A 374 0.15 3.76 -43.22
N ALA A 375 1.38 3.60 -42.72
CA ALA A 375 2.22 2.46 -43.04
C ALA A 375 1.71 1.17 -42.39
N VAL A 376 1.31 1.20 -41.12
CA VAL A 376 0.79 0.04 -40.39
C VAL A 376 -0.54 -0.43 -40.98
N SER A 377 -1.58 0.42 -41.04
CA SER A 377 -2.89 -0.02 -41.51
C SER A 377 -2.92 -0.38 -43.00
N LYS A 378 -2.18 0.33 -43.88
CA LYS A 378 -2.07 -0.11 -45.29
C LYS A 378 -1.31 -1.43 -45.44
N SER A 379 -0.32 -1.72 -44.58
CA SER A 379 0.38 -3.01 -44.62
C SER A 379 -0.53 -4.17 -44.17
N LEU A 380 -1.32 -3.96 -43.11
CA LEU A 380 -2.31 -4.93 -42.63
C LEU A 380 -3.42 -5.18 -43.66
N LEU A 381 -3.95 -4.12 -44.27
CA LEU A 381 -4.90 -4.22 -45.40
C LEU A 381 -4.32 -5.04 -46.55
N LYS A 382 -3.06 -4.77 -46.93
CA LYS A 382 -2.40 -5.48 -48.02
C LYS A 382 -2.16 -6.96 -47.70
N ALA A 383 -1.83 -7.29 -46.46
CA ALA A 383 -1.72 -8.67 -46.00
C ALA A 383 -3.07 -9.41 -46.01
N GLN A 384 -4.15 -8.74 -45.59
CA GLN A 384 -5.51 -9.28 -45.67
C GLN A 384 -5.96 -9.49 -47.12
N GLU A 385 -5.63 -8.60 -48.06
CA GLU A 385 -5.87 -8.80 -49.50
C GLU A 385 -5.16 -10.05 -50.06
N GLN A 386 -3.96 -10.38 -49.55
CA GLN A 386 -3.23 -11.60 -49.92
C GLN A 386 -3.71 -12.85 -49.15
N GLN A 387 -4.70 -12.73 -48.27
CA GLN A 387 -5.21 -13.83 -47.41
C GLN A 387 -4.14 -14.50 -46.52
N SER A 388 -3.04 -13.79 -46.28
CA SER A 388 -1.90 -14.27 -45.51
C SER A 388 -2.28 -14.66 -44.09
N SER A 389 -1.68 -15.72 -43.54
CA SER A 389 -1.94 -16.14 -42.17
C SER A 389 -1.22 -15.31 -41.12
N SER A 390 -0.08 -14.71 -41.44
CA SER A 390 0.72 -13.96 -40.46
C SER A 390 1.58 -12.84 -41.07
N VAL A 391 1.81 -11.79 -40.28
CA VAL A 391 2.64 -10.62 -40.62
C VAL A 391 3.61 -10.29 -39.48
N CYS A 392 4.90 -10.18 -39.79
CA CYS A 392 5.92 -9.69 -38.85
C CYS A 392 6.28 -8.22 -39.11
N PHE A 393 6.05 -7.34 -38.14
CA PHE A 393 6.47 -5.95 -38.14
C PHE A 393 7.80 -5.76 -37.39
N PRO A 394 8.79 -5.07 -37.96
CA PRO A 394 9.91 -4.51 -37.21
C PRO A 394 9.48 -3.18 -36.53
N LEU A 395 10.42 -2.55 -35.82
CA LEU A 395 10.25 -1.24 -35.18
C LEU A 395 10.20 -0.09 -36.21
N LEU A 396 9.09 0.05 -36.92
CA LEU A 396 8.91 1.08 -37.96
C LEU A 396 8.95 2.50 -37.38
N GLY A 397 9.63 3.41 -38.08
CA GLY A 397 9.60 4.85 -37.76
C GLY A 397 10.64 5.33 -36.74
N ILE A 398 11.31 4.43 -36.00
CA ILE A 398 12.42 4.83 -35.11
C ILE A 398 13.59 5.39 -35.93
N GLU A 399 14.14 4.59 -36.84
CA GLU A 399 15.27 5.03 -37.69
C GLU A 399 14.80 5.83 -38.90
N ASP A 400 13.68 5.45 -39.52
CA ASP A 400 13.22 6.05 -40.78
C ASP A 400 12.61 7.46 -40.58
N LEU A 401 11.82 7.62 -39.52
CA LEU A 401 11.08 8.86 -39.20
C LEU A 401 11.66 9.62 -38.01
N HIS A 402 12.73 9.10 -37.38
CA HIS A 402 13.41 9.70 -36.22
C HIS A 402 12.47 9.89 -35.00
N MET A 403 11.47 9.01 -34.84
CA MET A 403 10.47 9.11 -33.79
C MET A 403 10.95 8.57 -32.42
N PRO A 404 10.48 9.13 -31.29
CA PRO A 404 10.69 8.56 -29.97
C PRO A 404 10.16 7.13 -29.85
N LYS A 405 10.89 6.28 -29.12
CA LYS A 405 10.55 4.86 -28.88
C LYS A 405 9.13 4.68 -28.33
N ASP A 406 8.78 5.42 -27.28
CA ASP A 406 7.47 5.33 -26.60
C ASP A 406 6.30 5.71 -27.53
N GLU A 407 6.52 6.67 -28.43
CA GLU A 407 5.53 7.17 -29.39
C GLU A 407 5.29 6.16 -30.52
N VAL A 408 6.35 5.51 -31.00
CA VAL A 408 6.25 4.39 -31.96
C VAL A 408 5.51 3.21 -31.35
N VAL A 409 5.80 2.85 -30.10
CA VAL A 409 5.09 1.80 -29.34
C VAL A 409 3.60 2.09 -29.28
N GLU A 410 3.24 3.31 -28.88
CA GLU A 410 1.85 3.75 -28.73
C GLU A 410 1.10 3.67 -30.07
N ILE A 411 1.66 4.26 -31.12
CA ILE A 411 1.03 4.33 -32.44
C ILE A 411 0.90 2.96 -33.08
N MET A 412 1.94 2.11 -33.05
CA MET A 412 1.88 0.78 -33.66
C MET A 412 0.82 -0.10 -32.99
N VAL A 413 0.76 -0.12 -31.66
CA VAL A 413 -0.26 -0.92 -30.95
C VAL A 413 -1.65 -0.38 -31.22
N GLU A 414 -1.88 0.94 -31.11
CA GLU A 414 -3.21 1.51 -31.33
C GLU A 414 -3.72 1.32 -32.76
N GLU A 415 -2.86 1.44 -33.76
CA GLU A 415 -3.24 1.25 -35.17
C GLU A 415 -3.55 -0.23 -35.51
N ILE A 416 -2.82 -1.19 -34.92
CA ILE A 416 -3.14 -2.63 -35.08
C ILE A 416 -4.49 -2.95 -34.43
N ILE A 417 -4.78 -2.37 -33.26
CA ILE A 417 -6.05 -2.58 -32.54
C ILE A 417 -7.20 -1.90 -33.28
N HIS A 418 -6.99 -0.69 -33.79
CA HIS A 418 -7.95 0.00 -34.66
C HIS A 418 -8.26 -0.82 -35.93
N PHE A 419 -7.23 -1.39 -36.57
CA PHE A 419 -7.43 -2.30 -37.70
C PHE A 419 -8.24 -3.55 -37.30
N ALA A 420 -7.97 -4.11 -36.13
CA ALA A 420 -8.71 -5.25 -35.59
C ALA A 420 -10.17 -4.90 -35.25
N GLU A 421 -10.46 -3.68 -34.79
CA GLU A 421 -11.82 -3.23 -34.47
C GLU A 421 -12.63 -2.85 -35.74
N GLU A 422 -12.06 -2.12 -36.69
CA GLU A 422 -12.80 -1.52 -37.81
C GLU A 422 -12.97 -2.47 -39.02
N TYR A 423 -11.98 -3.31 -39.32
CA TYR A 423 -12.00 -4.12 -40.54
C TYR A 423 -12.58 -5.52 -40.29
N SER A 424 -13.37 -6.00 -41.25
CA SER A 424 -14.02 -7.32 -41.21
C SER A 424 -13.40 -8.29 -42.21
N GLY A 425 -13.55 -9.59 -41.95
CA GLY A 425 -12.94 -10.67 -42.73
C GLY A 425 -11.83 -11.40 -41.97
N LYS A 426 -11.18 -12.35 -42.64
CA LYS A 426 -10.06 -13.12 -42.06
C LYS A 426 -8.82 -12.24 -41.97
N LYS A 427 -8.36 -11.98 -40.75
CA LYS A 427 -7.16 -11.19 -40.46
C LYS A 427 -5.92 -12.09 -40.34
N PRO A 428 -4.71 -11.56 -40.60
CA PRO A 428 -3.46 -12.24 -40.26
C PRO A 428 -3.16 -12.11 -38.76
N ASP A 429 -2.45 -13.08 -38.20
CA ASP A 429 -1.78 -12.92 -36.91
C ASP A 429 -0.63 -11.92 -37.05
N VAL A 430 -0.50 -11.00 -36.10
CA VAL A 430 0.48 -9.90 -36.13
C VAL A 430 1.56 -10.11 -35.08
N PHE A 431 2.81 -10.05 -35.51
CA PHE A 431 3.98 -10.20 -34.65
C PHE A 431 4.82 -8.92 -34.68
N ILE A 432 5.01 -8.27 -33.54
CA ILE A 432 5.97 -7.16 -33.40
C ILE A 432 7.31 -7.74 -32.96
N VAL A 433 8.36 -7.49 -33.73
CA VAL A 433 9.67 -8.12 -33.58
C VAL A 433 10.66 -7.09 -33.06
N VAL A 434 11.06 -7.27 -31.80
CA VAL A 434 11.99 -6.38 -31.09
C VAL A 434 13.39 -7.02 -31.08
N PRO A 435 14.45 -6.31 -31.49
CA PRO A 435 15.82 -6.82 -31.43
C PRO A 435 16.19 -7.30 -30.01
N PRO A 436 16.95 -8.40 -29.86
CA PRO A 436 17.27 -8.97 -28.54
C PRO A 436 17.93 -8.00 -27.57
N ASP A 437 18.74 -7.07 -28.09
CA ASP A 437 19.52 -6.10 -27.32
C ASP A 437 18.68 -4.91 -26.81
N ASP A 438 17.47 -4.69 -27.33
CA ASP A 438 16.64 -3.52 -27.00
C ASP A 438 15.52 -3.87 -26.01
N SER A 439 15.93 -4.28 -24.80
CA SER A 439 14.98 -4.69 -23.76
C SER A 439 14.06 -3.55 -23.28
N ASP A 440 14.52 -2.30 -23.30
CA ASP A 440 13.69 -1.15 -22.92
C ASP A 440 12.47 -0.98 -23.84
N VAL A 441 12.65 -1.16 -25.16
CA VAL A 441 11.55 -1.14 -26.14
C VAL A 441 10.63 -2.34 -25.96
N TYR A 442 11.17 -3.51 -25.61
CA TYR A 442 10.34 -4.68 -25.33
C TYR A 442 9.40 -4.44 -24.14
N GLU A 443 9.93 -3.95 -23.02
CA GLU A 443 9.11 -3.66 -21.83
C GLU A 443 8.06 -2.57 -22.10
N ALA A 444 8.37 -1.59 -22.96
CA ALA A 444 7.40 -0.58 -23.39
C ALA A 444 6.24 -1.21 -24.20
N PHE A 445 6.54 -2.05 -25.20
CA PHE A 445 5.52 -2.78 -25.96
C PHE A 445 4.69 -3.70 -25.06
N PHE A 446 5.34 -4.47 -24.18
CA PHE A 446 4.68 -5.36 -23.23
C PHE A 446 3.71 -4.61 -22.31
N THR A 447 4.16 -3.49 -21.73
CA THR A 447 3.35 -2.63 -20.87
C THR A 447 2.13 -2.06 -21.60
N LYS A 448 2.29 -1.57 -22.84
CA LYS A 448 1.17 -1.05 -23.65
C LYS A 448 0.20 -2.17 -24.02
N LEU A 449 0.69 -3.35 -24.41
CA LEU A 449 -0.12 -4.51 -24.79
C LEU A 449 -0.95 -5.04 -23.60
N MET A 450 -0.36 -5.12 -22.40
CA MET A 450 -1.10 -5.45 -21.17
C MET A 450 -2.11 -4.37 -20.77
N SER A 451 -1.81 -3.09 -20.99
CA SER A 451 -2.78 -2.00 -20.77
C SER A 451 -4.00 -2.13 -21.70
N VAL A 452 -3.80 -2.55 -22.95
CA VAL A 452 -4.91 -2.83 -23.89
C VAL A 452 -5.67 -4.09 -23.49
N LYS A 453 -4.99 -5.15 -23.06
CA LYS A 453 -5.61 -6.39 -22.57
C LYS A 453 -6.65 -6.13 -21.48
N ASN A 454 -6.23 -5.41 -20.44
CA ASN A 454 -7.08 -5.09 -19.29
C ASN A 454 -8.32 -4.28 -19.72
N LYS A 455 -8.17 -3.30 -20.62
CA LYS A 455 -9.29 -2.49 -21.15
C LYS A 455 -10.29 -3.30 -21.97
N LEU A 456 -9.85 -4.39 -22.61
CA LEU A 456 -10.73 -5.27 -23.38
C LEU A 456 -11.50 -6.23 -22.45
N GLU A 457 -10.84 -6.75 -21.43
CA GLU A 457 -11.45 -7.58 -20.38
C GLU A 457 -12.52 -6.75 -19.62
N GLU A 458 -12.21 -5.52 -19.21
CA GLU A 458 -13.16 -4.57 -18.60
C GLU A 458 -14.39 -4.27 -19.48
N LYS A 459 -14.22 -4.17 -20.81
CA LYS A 459 -15.33 -3.94 -21.75
C LYS A 459 -16.27 -5.15 -21.88
N MET A 460 -15.76 -6.38 -21.74
CA MET A 460 -16.59 -7.58 -21.84
C MET A 460 -17.54 -7.72 -20.65
N ASP A 461 -17.07 -7.45 -19.43
CA ASP A 461 -17.90 -7.53 -18.21
C ASP A 461 -19.06 -6.52 -18.20
N CYS A 462 -18.91 -5.35 -18.85
CA CYS A 462 -19.98 -4.36 -18.95
C CYS A 462 -21.13 -4.74 -19.91
N SER A 463 -20.97 -5.77 -20.76
CA SER A 463 -21.94 -6.10 -21.81
C SER A 463 -23.05 -7.08 -21.40
N ASN A 464 -22.99 -7.66 -20.19
CA ASN A 464 -23.90 -8.72 -19.70
C ASN A 464 -24.92 -8.26 -18.64
N MET A 465 -25.20 -6.95 -18.55
CA MET A 465 -26.20 -6.39 -17.63
C MET A 465 -27.05 -5.33 -18.32
N ASP A 466 -27.98 -5.76 -19.19
CA ASP A 466 -29.09 -4.91 -19.62
C ASP A 466 -30.40 -5.71 -19.59
N GLY A 467 -31.34 -5.28 -18.74
CA GLY A 467 -32.68 -5.89 -18.61
C GLY A 467 -33.02 -6.60 -17.30
N MET A 468 -33.13 -5.87 -16.18
CA MET A 468 -34.34 -5.88 -15.33
C MET A 468 -34.24 -4.90 -14.14
N GLU A 469 -35.23 -4.01 -14.02
CA GLU A 469 -35.45 -3.21 -12.80
C GLU A 469 -35.98 -4.11 -11.67
N VAL A 470 -35.32 -4.13 -10.50
CA VAL A 470 -35.98 -4.43 -9.21
C VAL A 470 -35.45 -3.51 -8.12
N GLN A 471 -36.40 -2.99 -7.35
CA GLN A 471 -36.27 -2.09 -6.21
C GLN A 471 -35.12 -2.39 -5.24
N ALA A 472 -34.53 -1.31 -4.73
CA ALA A 472 -33.64 -1.33 -3.59
C ALA A 472 -34.38 -1.76 -2.31
N ASP A 473 -33.80 -2.71 -1.59
CA ASP A 473 -34.03 -2.89 -0.16
C ASP A 473 -32.72 -3.26 0.54
N ILE A 474 -32.44 -2.62 1.68
CA ILE A 474 -31.18 -2.75 2.40
C ILE A 474 -31.27 -3.93 3.38
N GLN A 475 -30.48 -4.98 3.17
CA GLN A 475 -30.15 -5.93 4.24
C GLN A 475 -28.65 -6.24 4.27
N ALA A 476 -28.06 -6.01 5.44
CA ALA A 476 -26.65 -6.25 5.71
C ALA A 476 -26.41 -7.73 6.06
N ASN A 477 -25.92 -8.51 5.09
CA ASN A 477 -24.87 -9.52 5.29
C ASN A 477 -24.54 -10.20 3.96
N GLY A 478 -23.29 -10.06 3.51
CA GLY A 478 -22.80 -10.70 2.30
C GLY A 478 -21.39 -10.22 2.00
N GLY A 479 -20.43 -11.15 2.00
CA GLY A 479 -19.05 -10.84 1.61
C GLY A 479 -19.03 -10.39 0.15
N CYS A 480 -18.65 -9.13 -0.08
CA CYS A 480 -18.45 -8.62 -1.42
C CYS A 480 -17.00 -8.89 -1.81
N GLU A 481 -16.76 -10.02 -2.48
CA GLU A 481 -15.50 -10.31 -3.17
C GLU A 481 -15.30 -9.28 -4.29
N LYS A 482 -14.58 -8.21 -3.98
CA LYS A 482 -14.19 -7.19 -4.95
C LYS A 482 -12.84 -7.56 -5.52
N ASN A 483 -12.84 -8.12 -6.74
CA ASN A 483 -11.66 -8.53 -7.47
C ASN A 483 -10.84 -7.33 -7.99
N GLY A 484 -10.19 -6.61 -7.08
CA GLY A 484 -9.25 -5.53 -7.37
C GLY A 484 -8.29 -5.30 -6.19
N PRO A 485 -7.17 -4.60 -6.39
CA PRO A 485 -6.27 -4.27 -5.29
C PRO A 485 -6.98 -3.42 -4.23
N PHE A 486 -6.58 -3.57 -2.97
CA PHE A 486 -7.17 -2.83 -1.86
C PHE A 486 -6.12 -2.44 -0.82
N VAL A 487 -6.42 -1.37 -0.08
CA VAL A 487 -5.67 -0.95 1.09
C VAL A 487 -6.43 -1.40 2.32
N GLU A 488 -5.77 -2.18 3.16
CA GLU A 488 -6.27 -2.65 4.44
C GLU A 488 -5.67 -1.77 5.55
N LEU A 489 -6.53 -1.05 6.25
CA LEU A 489 -6.19 -0.26 7.42
C LEU A 489 -6.55 -1.06 8.67
N ILE A 490 -5.62 -1.14 9.63
CA ILE A 490 -5.83 -1.80 10.92
C ILE A 490 -5.57 -0.77 12.02
N GLY A 491 -6.48 -0.66 12.97
CA GLY A 491 -6.52 0.43 13.93
C GLY A 491 -7.02 -0.02 15.29
N ARG A 492 -6.74 0.80 16.30
CA ARG A 492 -7.18 0.56 17.69
C ARG A 492 -8.58 1.11 17.97
N SER A 493 -9.18 1.79 16.99
CA SER A 493 -10.57 2.21 17.03
C SER A 493 -11.10 2.60 15.65
N GLN A 494 -12.39 2.36 15.44
CA GLN A 494 -13.13 2.63 14.23
C GLN A 494 -13.01 4.10 13.79
N GLU A 495 -12.96 5.05 14.73
CA GLU A 495 -12.83 6.48 14.39
C GLU A 495 -11.46 6.80 13.75
N THR A 496 -10.39 6.12 14.17
CA THR A 496 -9.06 6.28 13.52
C THR A 496 -9.03 5.66 12.14
N LEU A 497 -9.72 4.52 11.95
CA LEU A 497 -9.86 3.84 10.66
C LEU A 497 -10.70 4.63 9.66
N GLU A 498 -11.82 5.20 10.09
CA GLU A 498 -12.69 6.02 9.26
C GLU A 498 -11.99 7.32 8.84
N ALA A 499 -11.29 8.00 9.77
CA ALA A 499 -10.50 9.19 9.45
C ALA A 499 -9.34 8.90 8.48
N ALA A 500 -8.60 7.81 8.71
CA ALA A 500 -7.54 7.36 7.81
C ALA A 500 -8.10 6.95 6.44
N GLY A 501 -9.27 6.29 6.42
CA GLY A 501 -9.94 5.82 5.22
C GLY A 501 -10.52 6.94 4.37
N LEU A 502 -11.09 7.98 4.98
CA LEU A 502 -11.52 9.20 4.30
C LEU A 502 -10.33 9.95 3.70
N TRP A 503 -9.24 10.12 4.46
CA TRP A 503 -8.01 10.74 3.95
C TRP A 503 -7.42 9.96 2.76
N LEU A 504 -7.45 8.62 2.82
CA LEU A 504 -7.01 7.78 1.70
C LEU A 504 -7.96 7.89 0.49
N ARG A 505 -9.28 7.96 0.70
CA ARG A 505 -10.26 8.16 -0.39
C ARG A 505 -10.04 9.47 -1.14
N ASN A 506 -9.69 10.55 -0.46
CA ASN A 506 -9.34 11.82 -1.10
C ASN A 506 -8.10 11.69 -2.00
N ILE A 507 -7.15 10.81 -1.66
CA ILE A 507 -5.97 10.52 -2.48
C ILE A 507 -6.33 9.61 -3.68
N ILE A 508 -7.23 8.65 -3.49
CA ILE A 508 -7.73 7.78 -4.57
C ILE A 508 -8.48 8.62 -5.61
N GLN A 509 -9.30 9.59 -5.19
CA GLN A 509 -10.04 10.50 -6.07
C GLN A 509 -9.16 11.40 -6.95
N VAL A 510 -7.86 11.50 -6.68
CA VAL A 510 -6.92 12.26 -7.53
C VAL A 510 -6.80 11.64 -8.94
N GLU A 511 -7.05 10.33 -9.09
CA GLU A 511 -7.07 9.67 -10.41
C GLU A 511 -8.14 10.26 -11.34
N GLU A 512 -9.35 10.51 -10.83
CA GLU A 512 -10.46 11.06 -11.62
C GLU A 512 -10.42 12.60 -11.68
N THR A 513 -10.08 13.24 -10.56
CA THR A 513 -10.26 14.69 -10.39
C THR A 513 -9.01 15.51 -10.73
N HIS A 514 -7.84 14.89 -10.88
CA HIS A 514 -6.55 15.54 -11.15
C HIS A 514 -6.13 16.59 -10.10
N ARG A 515 -6.79 16.63 -8.94
CA ARG A 515 -6.60 17.64 -7.90
C ARG A 515 -6.78 17.09 -6.49
N ILE A 516 -6.23 17.79 -5.50
CA ILE A 516 -6.50 17.54 -4.09
C ILE A 516 -6.40 18.83 -3.27
N VAL A 517 -7.19 18.93 -2.20
CA VAL A 517 -7.13 20.04 -1.24
C VAL A 517 -6.59 19.54 0.09
N ILE A 518 -5.43 20.07 0.52
CA ILE A 518 -4.82 19.81 1.82
C ILE A 518 -5.19 20.94 2.77
N GLN A 519 -5.99 20.64 3.79
CA GLN A 519 -6.32 21.57 4.89
C GLN A 519 -5.53 21.19 6.14
N ASN A 520 -4.64 22.06 6.60
CA ASN A 520 -3.82 21.82 7.79
C ASN A 520 -3.39 23.15 8.42
N TYR A 521 -3.67 23.38 9.70
CA TYR A 521 -3.35 24.64 10.37
C TYR A 521 -1.84 24.97 10.35
N ASN A 522 -0.96 23.96 10.26
CA ASN A 522 0.49 24.15 10.19
C ASN A 522 0.95 24.81 8.87
N LEU A 523 0.10 24.87 7.85
CA LEU A 523 0.37 25.62 6.61
C LEU A 523 0.64 27.11 6.89
N LEU A 524 -0.01 27.69 7.91
CA LEU A 524 0.23 29.07 8.34
C LEU A 524 1.67 29.30 8.85
N ASN A 525 2.34 28.24 9.34
CA ASN A 525 3.71 28.33 9.86
C ASN A 525 4.78 28.14 8.78
N LEU A 526 4.44 27.67 7.57
CA LEU A 526 5.36 27.69 6.42
C LEU A 526 5.68 29.15 5.99
N GLY A 527 4.69 30.03 6.10
CA GLY A 527 4.77 31.43 5.66
C GLY A 527 5.72 32.33 6.45
N SER A 528 6.19 31.92 7.64
CA SER A 528 7.13 32.72 8.44
C SER A 528 8.61 32.45 8.11
N GLY A 529 8.91 31.56 7.16
CA GLY A 529 10.31 31.19 6.84
C GLY A 529 10.64 30.80 5.39
N GLN A 530 9.77 30.09 4.65
CA GLN A 530 10.20 29.46 3.37
C GLN A 530 9.14 29.46 2.25
N PRO A 531 9.00 30.57 1.48
CA PRO A 531 8.29 30.56 0.19
C PRO A 531 8.96 29.68 -0.89
N VAL A 532 10.21 29.28 -0.68
CA VAL A 532 11.09 28.70 -1.71
C VAL A 532 10.81 27.21 -1.97
N GLU A 533 10.29 26.47 -0.99
CA GLU A 533 10.10 25.01 -1.12
C GLU A 533 8.83 24.65 -1.91
N LEU A 534 7.72 25.37 -1.75
CA LEU A 534 6.49 25.12 -2.52
C LEU A 534 6.69 25.43 -4.02
N SER A 535 7.44 26.49 -4.36
CA SER A 535 7.85 26.75 -5.75
C SER A 535 8.75 25.66 -6.32
N HIS A 536 9.63 25.07 -5.51
CA HIS A 536 10.47 23.95 -5.94
C HIS A 536 9.64 22.68 -6.19
N LEU A 537 8.63 22.40 -5.36
CA LEU A 537 7.70 21.28 -5.59
C LEU A 537 6.90 21.46 -6.89
N GLN A 538 6.39 22.67 -7.17
CA GLN A 538 5.71 22.99 -8.43
C GLN A 538 6.61 22.71 -9.65
N GLN A 539 7.86 23.19 -9.62
CA GLN A 539 8.81 22.97 -10.71
C GLN A 539 9.28 21.51 -10.83
N HIS A 540 9.49 20.81 -9.71
CA HIS A 540 10.01 19.44 -9.70
C HIS A 540 8.97 18.41 -10.15
N PHE A 541 7.71 18.60 -9.78
CA PHE A 541 6.62 17.67 -10.10
C PHE A 541 5.75 18.10 -11.29
N GLY A 542 5.92 19.34 -11.81
CA GLY A 542 5.10 19.85 -12.91
C GLY A 542 3.64 20.07 -12.51
N ILE A 543 3.42 20.59 -11.30
CA ILE A 543 2.10 20.78 -10.68
C ILE A 543 1.85 22.26 -10.39
N THR A 544 0.57 22.63 -10.27
CA THR A 544 0.15 23.94 -9.77
C THR A 544 -0.24 23.80 -8.29
N ILE A 545 0.20 24.73 -7.44
CA ILE A 545 -0.21 24.82 -6.04
C ILE A 545 -0.80 26.21 -5.80
N VAL A 546 -2.06 26.25 -5.36
CA VAL A 546 -2.79 27.48 -5.02
C VAL A 546 -2.99 27.54 -3.51
N GLU A 547 -2.48 28.58 -2.88
CA GLU A 547 -2.70 28.85 -1.45
C GLU A 547 -4.00 29.63 -1.26
N SER A 548 -4.88 29.15 -0.37
CA SER A 548 -6.09 29.87 0.01
C SER A 548 -6.23 30.01 1.53
N LEU A 549 -6.71 31.17 1.96
CA LEU A 549 -7.06 31.45 3.36
C LEU A 549 -8.57 31.31 3.50
N THR A 550 -8.98 30.24 4.17
CA THR A 550 -10.40 29.94 4.48
C THR A 550 -10.74 30.42 5.90
N GLY A 551 -12.03 30.43 6.26
CA GLY A 551 -12.46 30.76 7.62
C GLY A 551 -11.98 29.78 8.71
N GLU A 552 -11.48 28.61 8.30
CA GLU A 552 -11.07 27.50 9.17
C GLU A 552 -9.54 27.33 9.24
N GLY A 553 -8.79 27.95 8.32
CA GLY A 553 -7.32 27.89 8.27
C GLY A 553 -6.75 28.19 6.89
N ALA A 554 -5.46 27.90 6.70
CA ALA A 554 -4.86 27.86 5.36
C ALA A 554 -5.12 26.49 4.70
N ALA A 555 -5.31 26.51 3.38
CA ALA A 555 -5.47 25.33 2.55
C ALA A 555 -4.59 25.43 1.30
N LEU A 556 -4.02 24.31 0.87
CA LEU A 556 -3.35 24.17 -0.42
C LEU A 556 -4.23 23.36 -1.36
N GLU A 557 -4.60 23.93 -2.50
CA GLU A 557 -5.16 23.19 -3.63
C GLU A 557 -4.02 22.85 -4.60
N ILE A 558 -3.92 21.59 -4.99
CA ILE A 558 -2.84 21.06 -5.82
C ILE A 558 -3.46 20.41 -7.06
N GLU A 559 -3.02 20.81 -8.25
CA GLU A 559 -3.53 20.30 -9.54
C GLU A 559 -2.38 19.81 -10.45
N GLY A 560 -2.61 18.73 -11.21
CA GLY A 560 -1.65 18.18 -12.16
C GLY A 560 -1.91 16.73 -12.57
N SER A 561 -0.88 16.02 -13.06
CA SER A 561 -1.00 14.58 -13.33
C SER A 561 -1.20 13.79 -12.02
N PRO A 562 -2.01 12.72 -11.97
CA PRO A 562 -2.41 12.12 -10.70
C PRO A 562 -1.23 11.63 -9.86
N ARG A 563 -0.24 11.02 -10.51
CA ARG A 563 1.01 10.59 -9.88
C ARG A 563 1.79 11.76 -9.28
N ALA A 564 1.90 12.89 -9.98
CA ALA A 564 2.62 14.06 -9.51
C ALA A 564 1.92 14.74 -8.32
N VAL A 565 0.59 14.83 -8.36
CA VAL A 565 -0.23 15.36 -7.26
C VAL A 565 -0.12 14.49 -6.01
N ILE A 566 -0.14 13.15 -6.15
CA ILE A 566 0.02 12.21 -5.03
C ILE A 566 1.46 12.26 -4.44
N ASP A 567 2.50 12.23 -5.28
CA ASP A 567 3.90 12.35 -4.83
C ASP A 567 4.13 13.68 -4.06
N ALA A 568 3.59 14.79 -4.57
CA ALA A 568 3.70 16.10 -3.90
C ALA A 568 2.85 16.21 -2.62
N THR A 569 1.67 15.57 -2.58
CA THR A 569 0.84 15.48 -1.37
C THR A 569 1.61 14.79 -0.23
N PHE A 570 2.29 13.68 -0.52
CA PHE A 570 3.13 13.00 0.46
C PHE A 570 4.32 13.86 0.92
N ALA A 571 4.95 14.60 0.00
CA ALA A 571 6.03 15.52 0.35
C ALA A 571 5.55 16.63 1.32
N ILE A 572 4.42 17.26 1.01
CA ILE A 572 3.83 18.35 1.81
C ILE A 572 3.36 17.85 3.18
N GLU A 573 2.65 16.71 3.24
CA GLU A 573 2.23 16.10 4.51
C GLU A 573 3.44 15.71 5.38
N PHE A 574 4.53 15.23 4.76
CA PHE A 574 5.78 14.96 5.47
C PHE A 574 6.45 16.23 6.00
N MET A 575 6.50 17.31 5.20
CA MET A 575 7.00 18.63 5.63
C MET A 575 6.19 19.15 6.83
N LEU A 576 4.85 19.09 6.76
CA LEU A 576 3.97 19.50 7.86
C LEU A 576 4.24 18.70 9.15
N GLN A 577 4.54 17.40 9.03
CA GLN A 577 4.97 16.57 10.18
C GLN A 577 6.38 16.89 10.71
N THR A 578 7.27 17.51 9.92
CA THR A 578 8.60 17.93 10.40
C THR A 578 8.59 19.32 11.01
N THR A 579 7.82 20.27 10.46
CA THR A 579 7.63 21.61 11.06
C THR A 579 7.04 21.51 12.47
N ALA A 580 6.02 20.67 12.66
CA ALA A 580 5.44 20.36 13.97
C ALA A 580 6.45 19.72 14.97
N LYS A 581 7.62 19.25 14.51
CA LYS A 581 8.72 18.76 15.37
C LYS A 581 9.82 19.80 15.61
N GLN A 582 9.93 20.84 14.78
CA GLN A 582 10.95 21.88 14.96
C GLN A 582 10.57 22.85 16.09
N GLU A 583 9.28 23.19 16.23
CA GLU A 583 8.76 23.96 17.38
C GLU A 583 9.03 23.26 18.73
N ILE A 584 9.18 21.92 18.73
CA ILE A 584 9.52 21.14 19.93
C ILE A 584 10.97 21.36 20.39
N LYS A 585 11.88 21.76 19.49
CA LYS A 585 13.31 21.97 19.82
C LYS A 585 13.64 23.38 20.31
N THR A 586 12.82 24.38 20.00
CA THR A 586 13.09 25.78 20.37
C THR A 586 12.80 26.09 21.85
N ASP A 587 11.88 25.38 22.49
CA ASP A 587 11.61 25.47 23.94
C ASP A 587 12.39 24.39 24.73
N GLY A 588 13.72 24.49 24.69
CA GLY A 588 14.61 23.68 25.53
C GLY A 588 14.74 24.25 26.95
N PRO A 589 14.74 23.43 28.02
CA PRO A 589 14.98 23.92 29.38
C PRO A 589 16.42 24.41 29.56
N LEU A 590 16.58 25.52 30.29
CA LEU A 590 17.86 26.15 30.60
C LEU A 590 18.86 25.18 31.29
N ARG A 591 20.12 25.22 30.85
CA ARG A 591 21.24 24.43 31.39
C ARG A 591 21.59 24.77 32.85
N ASN A 592 21.93 23.73 33.62
CA ASN A 592 23.13 23.54 34.49
C ASN A 592 22.80 22.48 35.57
N SER A 593 23.48 21.34 35.67
CA SER A 593 24.81 21.16 36.30
C SER A 593 25.36 19.72 36.04
N PRO A 594 26.65 19.39 36.29
CA PRO A 594 27.30 18.18 35.76
C PRO A 594 27.50 16.99 36.74
N HIS A 595 27.83 15.81 36.16
CA HIS A 595 28.26 14.51 36.75
C HIS A 595 27.14 13.68 37.41
N GLN A 596 26.96 12.37 37.15
CA GLN A 596 27.93 11.29 36.89
C GLN A 596 27.43 10.26 35.85
N GLU A 597 28.36 9.54 35.21
CA GLU A 597 28.08 8.36 34.38
C GLU A 597 27.95 7.09 35.24
N GLY A 598 27.07 6.16 34.87
CA GLY A 598 26.93 4.89 35.56
C GLY A 598 25.71 4.03 35.15
N HIS A 599 25.91 3.14 34.18
CA HIS A 599 25.17 1.90 33.94
C HIS A 599 23.64 1.84 34.15
N THR A 600 22.84 2.02 33.08
CA THR A 600 21.78 1.05 32.70
C THR A 600 21.28 1.29 31.27
N GLU A 601 21.74 0.49 30.30
CA GLU A 601 21.10 0.36 28.98
C GLU A 601 20.16 -0.84 28.96
N MET A 602 18.95 -0.69 29.50
CA MET A 602 17.71 -1.38 29.07
C MET A 602 16.50 -0.93 29.92
N ALA A 603 15.31 -0.96 29.30
CA ALA A 603 13.99 -0.72 29.90
C ALA A 603 13.63 0.71 30.37
N SER A 604 13.14 1.56 29.45
CA SER A 604 12.02 2.50 29.69
C SER A 604 11.61 3.26 28.41
N LYS A 605 11.02 2.56 27.43
CA LYS A 605 10.49 3.19 26.21
C LYS A 605 9.16 3.88 26.52
N TYR A 606 9.20 5.20 26.73
CA TYR A 606 8.09 6.17 26.85
C TYR A 606 6.69 5.60 26.54
N CYS A 607 5.95 5.22 27.58
CA CYS A 607 4.63 4.61 27.44
C CYS A 607 3.57 5.43 28.18
N TYR A 608 2.56 5.90 27.44
CA TYR A 608 1.27 6.34 27.98
C TYR A 608 0.24 5.25 27.68
N GLN A 609 -0.73 5.07 28.56
CA GLN A 609 -1.80 4.09 28.39
C GLN A 609 -3.13 4.83 28.19
N VAL A 610 -3.96 4.28 27.32
CA VAL A 610 -5.35 4.69 27.12
C VAL A 610 -6.17 3.42 27.31
N THR A 611 -7.11 3.44 28.24
CA THR A 611 -7.90 2.26 28.64
C THR A 611 -9.38 2.57 28.50
N PRO A 612 -10.16 1.82 27.71
CA PRO A 612 -11.60 2.01 27.62
C PRO A 612 -12.27 1.76 28.99
N ILE A 613 -13.33 2.51 29.28
CA ILE A 613 -14.18 2.31 30.45
C ILE A 613 -15.47 1.65 29.99
N GLU A 614 -15.71 0.43 30.45
CA GLU A 614 -16.90 -0.35 30.10
C GLU A 614 -18.19 0.35 30.54
N SER A 615 -19.20 0.33 29.66
CA SER A 615 -20.46 1.05 29.82
C SER A 615 -21.29 0.60 31.04
N TYR A 616 -21.06 -0.62 31.53
CA TYR A 616 -21.72 -1.11 32.74
C TYR A 616 -21.16 -0.51 34.05
N LEU A 617 -19.96 0.07 34.04
CA LEU A 617 -19.30 0.63 35.21
C LEU A 617 -19.97 1.93 35.68
N GLN A 618 -19.94 2.17 36.99
CA GLN A 618 -20.55 3.37 37.58
C GLN A 618 -19.87 4.66 37.10
N GLU A 619 -18.55 4.64 36.92
CA GLU A 619 -17.75 5.76 36.38
C GLU A 619 -18.22 6.19 34.98
N PHE A 620 -18.69 5.25 34.15
CA PHE A 620 -19.28 5.56 32.85
C PHE A 620 -20.63 6.24 33.01
N LYS A 621 -21.54 5.64 33.78
CA LYS A 621 -22.92 6.13 34.02
C LYS A 621 -22.96 7.51 34.66
N ASP A 622 -22.03 7.81 35.56
CA ASP A 622 -21.93 9.11 36.21
C ASP A 622 -21.52 10.21 35.23
N LYS A 623 -20.57 9.91 34.33
CA LYS A 623 -20.15 10.81 33.24
C LYS A 623 -21.23 10.96 32.16
N GLU A 624 -21.85 9.86 31.74
CA GLU A 624 -22.97 9.84 30.79
C GLU A 624 -24.07 10.79 31.26
N LYS A 625 -24.55 10.65 32.49
CA LYS A 625 -25.56 11.52 33.10
C LYS A 625 -25.14 13.00 33.23
N GLN A 626 -23.84 13.30 33.21
CA GLN A 626 -23.31 14.66 33.20
C GLN A 626 -23.32 15.25 31.79
N LEU A 627 -22.93 14.47 30.78
CA LEU A 627 -22.84 14.89 29.37
C LEU A 627 -24.19 14.85 28.65
N GLU A 628 -25.12 13.96 29.02
CA GLU A 628 -26.49 13.96 28.53
C GLU A 628 -27.21 15.28 28.86
N LYS A 629 -27.02 15.76 30.10
CA LYS A 629 -27.49 17.10 30.49
C LYS A 629 -26.87 18.18 29.62
N ALA A 630 -25.69 17.96 29.05
CA ALA A 630 -25.05 18.89 28.14
C ALA A 630 -25.52 18.79 26.67
N GLY A 631 -26.46 17.90 26.34
CA GLY A 631 -26.91 17.67 24.96
C GLY A 631 -25.99 16.74 24.17
N LEU A 632 -25.10 16.01 24.85
CA LEU A 632 -24.16 15.07 24.26
C LEU A 632 -24.48 13.65 24.73
N ARG A 633 -24.66 12.73 23.78
CA ARG A 633 -24.74 11.29 24.06
C ARG A 633 -23.32 10.72 24.05
N ILE A 634 -22.88 10.15 25.16
CA ILE A 634 -21.59 9.43 25.19
C ILE A 634 -21.73 8.14 24.38
N LEU A 635 -20.71 7.83 23.59
CA LEU A 635 -20.55 6.56 22.86
C LEU A 635 -19.36 5.76 23.43
N LYS A 636 -18.26 6.45 23.77
CA LYS A 636 -17.04 5.86 24.32
C LYS A 636 -16.45 6.76 25.40
N ILE A 637 -15.87 6.14 26.44
CA ILE A 637 -15.03 6.81 27.43
C ILE A 637 -13.71 6.06 27.54
N GLU A 638 -12.61 6.78 27.45
CA GLU A 638 -11.27 6.22 27.56
C GLU A 638 -10.48 6.99 28.61
N LYS A 639 -9.93 6.28 29.59
CA LYS A 639 -9.10 6.82 30.65
C LYS A 639 -7.65 6.96 30.17
N ILE A 640 -7.02 8.09 30.46
CA ILE A 640 -5.68 8.42 29.98
C ILE A 640 -4.71 8.40 31.17
N CYS A 641 -3.65 7.60 31.06
CA CYS A 641 -2.58 7.47 32.04
C CYS A 641 -1.25 7.85 31.39
N ASN A 642 -0.72 9.04 31.69
CA ASN A 642 0.57 9.51 31.17
C ASN A 642 1.46 10.01 32.33
N PRO A 643 2.35 9.16 32.89
CA PRO A 643 3.15 9.48 34.07
C PRO A 643 4.09 10.69 33.90
N LEU A 644 4.50 11.01 32.67
CA LEU A 644 5.40 12.13 32.38
C LEU A 644 4.66 13.48 32.39
N LEU A 645 3.45 13.50 31.81
CA LEU A 645 2.56 14.66 31.92
C LEU A 645 2.12 14.86 33.37
N GLU A 646 1.74 13.80 34.07
CA GLU A 646 1.38 13.85 35.49
C GLU A 646 2.53 14.40 36.35
N SER A 647 3.74 13.85 36.22
CA SER A 647 4.92 14.33 36.97
C SER A 647 5.26 15.80 36.69
N THR A 648 4.87 16.34 35.54
CA THR A 648 5.11 17.73 35.16
C THR A 648 3.99 18.64 35.68
N PHE A 649 2.73 18.20 35.52
CA PHE A 649 1.55 18.83 36.08
C PHE A 649 1.64 18.98 37.60
N GLN A 650 2.04 17.94 38.34
CA GLN A 650 2.17 18.00 39.81
C GLN A 650 3.21 19.05 40.26
N ARG A 651 4.32 19.20 39.52
CA ARG A 651 5.34 20.24 39.80
C ARG A 651 4.77 21.65 39.61
N ILE A 652 3.95 21.87 38.58
CA ILE A 652 3.27 23.15 38.35
C ILE A 652 2.18 23.40 39.41
N LYS A 653 1.39 22.38 39.74
CA LYS A 653 0.35 22.43 40.79
C LYS A 653 0.93 22.87 42.13
N ILE A 654 1.93 22.17 42.66
CA ILE A 654 2.61 22.53 43.92
C ILE A 654 3.16 23.97 43.89
N LYS A 655 3.75 24.38 42.77
CA LYS A 655 4.32 25.73 42.58
C LYS A 655 3.25 26.84 42.57
N ILE A 656 2.02 26.54 42.20
CA ILE A 656 0.89 27.49 42.17
C ILE A 656 0.10 27.45 43.48
N GLU A 657 -0.10 26.27 44.08
CA GLU A 657 -0.69 26.09 45.42
C GLU A 657 0.11 26.84 46.49
N GLY A 658 1.45 26.70 46.48
CA GLY A 658 2.34 27.40 47.42
C GLY A 658 2.33 28.94 47.31
N LYS A 659 1.81 29.50 46.21
CA LYS A 659 1.59 30.95 46.05
C LYS A 659 0.20 31.40 46.50
N ASN A 660 -0.80 30.52 46.40
CA ASN A 660 -2.23 30.82 46.50
C ASN A 660 -2.85 30.06 47.70
N ALA A 661 -2.23 30.17 48.87
CA ALA A 661 -2.60 29.43 50.07
C ALA A 661 -4.08 29.66 50.47
N GLY A 662 -4.87 28.58 50.49
CA GLY A 662 -6.25 28.58 50.96
C GLY A 662 -7.33 28.63 49.86
N MET A 663 -6.99 28.68 48.58
CA MET A 663 -7.96 28.60 47.47
C MET A 663 -7.77 27.35 46.60
N PRO A 664 -8.84 26.74 46.06
CA PRO A 664 -8.73 25.67 45.08
C PRO A 664 -8.14 26.22 43.77
N VAL A 665 -6.93 25.77 43.41
CA VAL A 665 -6.23 26.24 42.19
C VAL A 665 -6.47 25.36 40.96
N CYS A 666 -7.12 24.21 41.13
CA CYS A 666 -7.41 23.26 40.06
C CYS A 666 -8.91 23.16 39.77
N HIS A 667 -9.26 23.07 38.49
CA HIS A 667 -10.61 22.82 38.01
C HIS A 667 -10.64 21.60 37.10
N ARG A 668 -11.77 20.88 37.09
CA ARG A 668 -12.10 19.90 36.04
C ARG A 668 -12.82 20.62 34.93
N LEU A 669 -12.20 20.63 33.74
CA LEU A 669 -12.66 21.39 32.59
C LEU A 669 -12.59 20.54 31.31
N TYR A 670 -13.24 21.01 30.26
CA TYR A 670 -13.45 20.29 29.02
C TYR A 670 -12.88 21.04 27.81
N HIS A 671 -12.27 20.31 26.88
CA HIS A 671 -11.70 20.85 25.64
C HIS A 671 -12.07 19.95 24.47
N ARG A 672 -12.73 20.49 23.42
CA ARG A 672 -13.00 19.76 22.18
C ARG A 672 -11.70 19.65 21.38
N VAL A 673 -11.44 18.47 20.85
CA VAL A 673 -10.25 18.20 20.01
C VAL A 673 -10.72 17.44 18.78
N PRO A 674 -10.37 17.84 17.55
CA PRO A 674 -10.63 17.03 16.36
C PRO A 674 -9.99 15.65 16.49
N ALA A 675 -10.69 14.58 16.10
CA ALA A 675 -10.28 13.19 16.34
C ALA A 675 -8.81 12.89 15.96
N GLN A 676 -8.36 13.44 14.82
CA GLN A 676 -6.97 13.33 14.32
C GLN A 676 -5.86 13.83 15.28
N TYR A 677 -6.19 14.64 16.30
CA TYR A 677 -5.23 15.13 17.30
C TYR A 677 -5.35 14.43 18.66
N CYS A 678 -6.35 13.59 18.88
CA CYS A 678 -6.60 12.95 20.19
C CYS A 678 -5.39 12.13 20.68
N SER A 679 -4.81 11.29 19.82
CA SER A 679 -3.62 10.49 20.17
C SER A 679 -2.43 11.38 20.57
N LEU A 680 -2.25 12.52 19.89
CA LEU A 680 -1.17 13.47 20.17
C LEU A 680 -1.37 14.22 21.49
N VAL A 681 -2.62 14.54 21.86
CA VAL A 681 -2.96 15.10 23.19
C VAL A 681 -2.72 14.08 24.29
N CYS A 682 -3.13 12.82 24.13
CA CYS A 682 -2.84 11.75 25.10
C CYS A 682 -1.32 11.56 25.34
N LYS A 683 -0.52 11.72 24.27
CA LYS A 683 0.93 11.54 24.30
C LYS A 683 1.71 12.75 24.83
N THR A 684 1.31 13.97 24.44
CA THR A 684 2.11 15.20 24.62
C THR A 684 1.43 16.32 25.40
N GLY A 685 0.16 16.14 25.77
CA GLY A 685 -0.66 17.16 26.43
C GLY A 685 -1.28 18.14 25.43
N PHE A 686 -2.01 19.11 25.97
CA PHE A 686 -2.69 20.12 25.16
C PHE A 686 -1.70 21.10 24.52
N GLN A 687 -2.00 21.55 23.30
CA GLN A 687 -1.21 22.54 22.58
C GLN A 687 -2.12 23.69 22.13
N LYS A 688 -1.53 24.87 21.97
CA LYS A 688 -2.19 26.12 21.53
C LYS A 688 -2.74 26.07 20.10
N THR A 689 -2.35 25.03 19.35
CA THR A 689 -2.65 24.78 17.94
C THR A 689 -3.90 23.94 17.70
N TYR A 690 -4.47 23.30 18.73
CA TYR A 690 -5.71 22.54 18.59
C TYR A 690 -6.93 23.47 18.71
N PRO A 691 -7.93 23.36 17.81
CA PRO A 691 -8.86 24.46 17.59
C PRO A 691 -9.91 24.60 18.70
N SER A 692 -9.89 25.77 19.33
CA SER A 692 -11.06 26.65 19.25
C SER A 692 -10.86 27.53 18.00
N SER A 693 -11.93 28.00 17.35
CA SER A 693 -11.78 28.67 16.05
C SER A 693 -10.90 29.94 16.17
N LEU A 694 -10.33 30.41 15.07
CA LEU A 694 -9.61 31.70 15.05
C LEU A 694 -10.48 32.91 15.46
N GLN A 695 -11.81 32.73 15.50
CA GLN A 695 -12.77 33.71 16.00
C GLN A 695 -12.92 33.70 17.54
N ASP A 696 -12.41 32.67 18.23
CA ASP A 696 -12.60 32.45 19.67
C ASP A 696 -11.45 32.92 20.56
N GLN A 697 -10.35 33.43 20.00
CA GLN A 697 -9.25 34.01 20.78
C GLN A 697 -9.59 35.36 21.46
N LYS A 698 -10.85 35.53 21.89
CA LYS A 698 -11.44 36.72 22.54
C LYS A 698 -10.73 37.08 23.85
N TYR A 699 -10.17 36.09 24.55
CA TYR A 699 -9.64 36.22 25.91
C TYR A 699 -8.11 36.10 26.00
N GLY A 700 -7.43 35.80 24.89
CA GLY A 700 -5.97 35.73 24.78
C GLY A 700 -5.49 34.56 23.92
N ALA A 701 -4.22 34.58 23.53
CA ALA A 701 -3.58 33.56 22.72
C ALA A 701 -3.03 32.41 23.59
N GLY A 702 -3.94 31.68 24.26
CA GLY A 702 -3.64 30.51 25.10
C GLY A 702 -4.50 29.29 24.73
N ILE A 703 -4.54 28.29 25.61
CA ILE A 703 -5.33 27.05 25.45
C ILE A 703 -6.65 27.20 26.22
N TYR A 704 -7.77 26.99 25.53
CA TYR A 704 -9.13 27.27 26.00
C TYR A 704 -9.80 26.04 26.62
N PHE A 705 -10.36 26.19 27.81
CA PHE A 705 -11.07 25.13 28.54
C PHE A 705 -12.43 25.61 29.03
N ASN A 706 -13.47 24.82 28.76
CA ASN A 706 -14.84 25.11 29.17
C ASN A 706 -15.19 24.39 30.47
N LYS A 707 -15.82 25.08 31.41
CA LYS A 707 -16.37 24.51 32.65
C LYS A 707 -17.62 23.68 32.38
N ASN A 708 -18.44 24.10 31.41
CA ASN A 708 -19.66 23.41 31.01
C ASN A 708 -19.54 22.81 29.60
N PRO A 709 -19.67 21.48 29.43
CA PRO A 709 -19.61 20.84 28.11
C PRO A 709 -20.63 21.36 27.10
N ARG A 710 -21.75 21.98 27.53
CA ARG A 710 -22.74 22.62 26.64
C ARG A 710 -22.13 23.67 25.72
N ASN A 711 -21.10 24.36 26.20
CA ASN A 711 -20.46 25.45 25.46
C ASN A 711 -19.56 24.92 24.32
N LEU A 712 -19.31 23.61 24.25
CA LEU A 712 -18.60 22.95 23.15
C LEU A 712 -19.51 22.65 21.94
N VAL A 713 -20.82 22.84 22.09
CA VAL A 713 -21.88 22.45 21.14
C VAL A 713 -22.50 23.66 20.43
N THR A 714 -22.23 24.90 20.88
CA THR A 714 -23.06 26.05 20.51
C THR A 714 -22.77 26.63 19.12
N ASP A 715 -21.62 26.32 18.52
CA ASP A 715 -21.21 26.82 17.19
C ASP A 715 -21.62 25.91 16.01
N THR A 716 -22.17 24.71 16.23
CA THR A 716 -22.40 23.72 15.16
C THR A 716 -23.67 23.91 14.33
N ARG A 717 -24.35 25.07 14.42
CA ARG A 717 -25.58 25.34 13.65
C ARG A 717 -25.36 25.83 12.23
N GLU A 718 -24.15 26.23 11.87
CA GLU A 718 -23.80 26.62 10.51
C GLU A 718 -22.59 25.83 10.01
N LYS A 719 -22.84 24.93 9.05
CA LYS A 719 -21.86 24.26 8.16
C LYS A 719 -20.94 23.22 8.83
N CYS A 720 -21.37 21.96 8.79
CA CYS A 720 -20.57 20.84 8.26
C CYS A 720 -21.42 19.57 8.20
N GLU A 721 -21.55 18.94 7.03
CA GLU A 721 -22.29 17.67 6.89
C GLU A 721 -21.51 16.45 7.41
N MET A 722 -20.28 16.64 7.93
CA MET A 722 -19.32 15.55 8.18
C MET A 722 -18.99 15.25 9.66
N ASP A 723 -19.42 16.07 10.63
CA ASP A 723 -19.04 15.93 12.05
C ASP A 723 -20.20 15.36 12.90
N HIS A 724 -20.49 14.06 12.74
CA HIS A 724 -21.50 13.37 13.58
C HIS A 724 -20.96 13.00 14.98
N LEU A 725 -19.64 13.00 15.15
CA LEU A 725 -18.90 12.59 16.33
C LEU A 725 -18.08 13.75 16.89
N ILE A 726 -18.14 13.94 18.20
CA ILE A 726 -17.48 15.04 18.92
C ILE A 726 -16.56 14.43 19.98
N CYS A 727 -15.25 14.55 19.78
CA CYS A 727 -14.24 14.15 20.76
C CYS A 727 -14.00 15.29 21.77
N VAL A 728 -14.22 15.00 23.05
CA VAL A 728 -14.06 15.92 24.17
C VAL A 728 -13.10 15.34 25.19
N PHE A 729 -12.06 16.08 25.54
CA PHE A 729 -11.20 15.74 26.67
C PHE A 729 -11.77 16.34 27.95
N GLU A 730 -11.84 15.53 29.01
CA GLU A 730 -11.87 16.01 30.40
C GLU A 730 -10.45 16.11 30.91
N ALA A 731 -10.09 17.29 31.42
CA ALA A 731 -8.77 17.60 31.96
C ALA A 731 -8.85 18.14 33.39
N GLU A 732 -7.81 17.88 34.19
CA GLU A 732 -7.54 18.68 35.38
C GLU A 732 -6.62 19.84 35.00
N VAL A 733 -7.01 21.07 35.34
CA VAL A 733 -6.34 22.29 34.90
C VAL A 733 -6.01 23.17 36.10
N VAL A 734 -4.73 23.49 36.29
CA VAL A 734 -4.22 24.43 37.30
C VAL A 734 -4.48 25.87 36.83
N THR A 735 -5.65 26.40 37.13
CA THR A 735 -6.05 27.77 36.78
C THR A 735 -5.38 28.81 37.69
N GLY A 736 -5.09 28.46 38.94
CA GLY A 736 -4.48 29.36 39.93
C GLY A 736 -5.26 30.66 40.10
N SER A 737 -4.53 31.77 40.27
CA SER A 737 -5.09 33.12 40.25
C SER A 737 -5.46 33.53 38.82
N TYR A 738 -6.63 34.14 38.63
CA TYR A 738 -7.11 34.56 37.30
C TYR A 738 -7.69 35.97 37.26
N THR A 739 -7.76 36.53 36.06
CA THR A 739 -8.37 37.82 35.76
C THR A 739 -9.07 37.80 34.40
N ARG A 740 -9.78 38.88 34.04
CA ARG A 740 -10.51 38.95 32.76
C ARG A 740 -9.54 38.93 31.57
N GLY A 741 -9.79 38.03 30.63
CA GLY A 741 -9.01 37.89 29.41
C GLY A 741 -9.19 39.02 28.41
N ASN A 742 -8.24 39.14 27.49
CA ASN A 742 -8.23 40.08 26.38
C ASN A 742 -7.48 39.46 25.19
N ARG A 743 -8.02 39.62 23.97
CA ARG A 743 -7.41 39.17 22.70
C ARG A 743 -5.95 39.58 22.52
N SER A 744 -5.50 40.70 23.10
CA SER A 744 -4.10 41.14 23.02
C SER A 744 -3.12 40.39 23.93
N TYR A 745 -3.60 39.52 24.83
CA TYR A 745 -2.73 38.81 25.78
C TYR A 745 -2.06 37.59 25.12
N VAL A 746 -0.73 37.61 25.06
CA VAL A 746 0.11 36.45 24.68
C VAL A 746 0.61 35.66 25.90
N ALA A 747 0.46 36.23 27.10
CA ALA A 747 0.73 35.65 28.41
C ALA A 747 -0.23 36.33 29.44
N PRO A 748 -0.43 35.78 30.65
CA PRO A 748 -1.25 36.41 31.66
C PRO A 748 -0.72 37.80 32.04
N PRO A 749 -1.57 38.78 32.38
CA PRO A 749 -1.14 40.11 32.82
C PRO A 749 -0.57 40.11 34.24
N LEU A 750 0.05 41.22 34.64
CA LEU A 750 0.57 41.45 36.00
C LEU A 750 -0.57 41.66 37.01
N ILE A 751 -0.42 41.12 38.23
CA ILE A 751 -1.37 41.29 39.35
C ILE A 751 -1.36 42.73 39.88
N SER A 752 -0.19 43.39 39.87
CA SER A 752 -0.07 44.82 40.13
C SER A 752 1.14 45.41 39.41
N ALA A 753 1.08 46.70 39.05
CA ALA A 753 2.21 47.40 38.43
C ALA A 753 3.47 47.49 39.33
N SER A 754 3.34 47.17 40.63
CA SER A 754 4.42 47.16 41.61
C SER A 754 4.97 45.77 41.93
N SER A 755 4.42 44.70 41.35
CA SER A 755 4.88 43.32 41.58
C SER A 755 5.26 42.63 40.29
N MET A 756 6.35 41.85 40.31
CA MET A 756 6.73 40.97 39.19
C MET A 756 5.90 39.67 39.14
N LYS A 757 4.68 39.68 39.70
CA LYS A 757 3.78 38.52 39.71
C LYS A 757 2.75 38.66 38.60
N LEU A 758 2.74 37.68 37.70
CA LEU A 758 1.67 37.49 36.71
C LEU A 758 0.52 36.70 37.35
N TYR A 759 -0.68 36.86 36.83
CA TYR A 759 -1.76 35.89 37.04
C TYR A 759 -1.37 34.51 36.48
N ASP A 760 -2.02 33.44 36.95
CA ASP A 760 -1.73 32.07 36.51
C ASP A 760 -2.61 31.66 35.30
N SER A 761 -3.80 32.27 35.11
CA SER A 761 -4.65 32.12 33.91
C SER A 761 -5.54 33.35 33.66
N VAL A 762 -6.35 33.34 32.61
CA VAL A 762 -7.40 34.35 32.37
C VAL A 762 -8.76 33.72 32.06
N VAL A 763 -9.84 34.46 32.28
CA VAL A 763 -11.23 33.98 32.17
C VAL A 763 -12.14 34.94 31.40
N ASP A 764 -13.30 34.45 30.98
CA ASP A 764 -14.36 35.25 30.36
C ASP A 764 -15.03 36.23 31.34
N ASP A 765 -15.36 35.74 32.55
CA ASP A 765 -15.93 36.50 33.66
C ASP A 765 -15.23 36.15 34.99
N ILE A 766 -14.91 37.16 35.81
CA ILE A 766 -14.15 36.97 37.06
C ILE A 766 -15.04 36.43 38.20
N HIS A 767 -16.35 36.65 38.15
CA HIS A 767 -17.30 36.29 39.19
C HIS A 767 -17.95 34.92 38.95
N ASN A 768 -18.26 34.58 37.70
CA ASN A 768 -18.65 33.23 37.30
C ASN A 768 -17.94 32.82 35.99
N PRO A 769 -16.68 32.37 36.06
CA PRO A 769 -15.96 31.91 34.88
C PRO A 769 -16.61 30.65 34.32
N GLU A 770 -16.89 30.65 33.02
CA GLU A 770 -17.29 29.47 32.24
C GLU A 770 -16.19 29.04 31.26
N ILE A 771 -15.29 29.95 30.88
CA ILE A 771 -14.13 29.70 30.04
C ILE A 771 -12.85 30.10 30.78
N PHE A 772 -11.88 29.18 30.82
CA PHE A 772 -10.53 29.42 31.33
C PHE A 772 -9.51 29.31 30.19
N VAL A 773 -8.53 30.20 30.18
CA VAL A 773 -7.45 30.22 29.19
C VAL A 773 -6.10 30.17 29.92
N ILE A 774 -5.36 29.07 29.70
CA ILE A 774 -4.01 28.88 30.24
C ILE A 774 -2.95 29.18 29.18
N PHE A 775 -1.76 29.59 29.60
CA PHE A 775 -0.66 29.94 28.68
C PHE A 775 0.56 29.01 28.81
N ASN A 776 0.68 28.22 29.87
CA ASN A 776 1.61 27.10 29.94
C ASN A 776 0.84 25.78 29.81
N ARG A 777 1.16 24.97 28.79
CA ARG A 777 0.56 23.64 28.56
C ARG A 777 0.69 22.69 29.76
N GLU A 778 1.75 22.84 30.57
CA GLU A 778 1.99 22.03 31.77
C GLU A 778 0.98 22.29 32.89
N GLN A 779 0.13 23.31 32.77
CA GLN A 779 -1.01 23.54 33.67
C GLN A 779 -2.18 22.59 33.42
N ALA A 780 -2.21 21.78 32.36
CA ALA A 780 -3.33 20.89 32.05
C ALA A 780 -2.90 19.42 31.88
N LEU A 781 -3.61 18.53 32.57
CA LEU A 781 -3.45 17.07 32.48
C LEU A 781 -4.70 16.46 31.85
N PRO A 782 -4.62 15.84 30.65
CA PRO A 782 -5.73 15.09 30.08
C PRO A 782 -5.97 13.81 30.90
N LEU A 783 -7.23 13.50 31.20
CA LEU A 783 -7.60 12.38 32.08
C LEU A 783 -8.63 11.44 31.46
N TYR A 784 -9.58 11.96 30.69
CA TYR A 784 -10.51 11.16 29.91
C TYR A 784 -10.66 11.73 28.51
N LEU A 785 -10.73 10.85 27.52
CA LEU A 785 -11.25 11.13 26.18
C LEU A 785 -12.69 10.60 26.12
N LEU A 786 -13.61 11.47 25.73
CA LEU A 786 -15.04 11.18 25.59
C LEU A 786 -15.39 11.29 24.11
N THR A 787 -15.81 10.19 23.48
CA THR A 787 -16.39 10.23 22.12
C THR A 787 -17.90 10.36 22.27
N CYS A 788 -18.45 11.46 21.76
CA CYS A 788 -19.86 11.81 21.92
C CYS A 788 -20.56 12.01 20.56
N SER A 789 -21.89 11.94 20.54
CA SER A 789 -22.74 12.43 19.45
C SER A 789 -23.75 13.45 19.98
N LEU A 790 -24.38 14.22 19.09
CA LEU A 790 -25.40 15.20 19.50
C LEU A 790 -26.74 14.53 19.84
N LEU A 791 -27.31 14.86 21.00
CA LEU A 791 -28.68 14.46 21.35
C LEU A 791 -29.69 15.27 20.52
N TRP A 792 -30.22 14.66 19.48
CA TRP A 792 -31.21 15.27 18.59
C TRP A 792 -32.47 15.66 19.37
N ASN A 793 -32.76 16.96 19.47
CA ASN A 793 -33.89 17.47 20.23
C ASN A 793 -35.08 17.76 19.28
N PRO A 794 -36.19 16.97 19.29
CA PRO A 794 -37.17 16.97 18.20
C PRO A 794 -38.01 18.26 18.02
N VAL A 795 -37.92 19.22 18.95
CA VAL A 795 -38.93 20.28 19.13
C VAL A 795 -38.71 21.53 18.26
N GLN A 796 -37.60 21.63 17.50
CA GLN A 796 -37.25 22.85 16.75
C GLN A 796 -37.41 22.77 15.21
N LYS A 797 -38.21 21.84 14.68
CA LYS A 797 -38.46 21.74 13.22
C LYS A 797 -39.58 22.63 12.67
N THR A 798 -40.25 23.45 13.50
CA THR A 798 -41.49 24.18 13.14
C THR A 798 -41.34 25.67 12.80
N GLN A 799 -40.13 26.17 12.46
CA GLN A 799 -39.94 27.58 12.08
C GLN A 799 -39.09 27.84 10.82
N LEU A 800 -38.71 26.81 10.06
CA LEU A 800 -37.98 26.97 8.79
C LEU A 800 -38.51 26.05 7.69
N GLU A 801 -39.74 26.33 7.24
CA GLU A 801 -40.15 26.07 5.86
C GLU A 801 -40.43 27.42 5.19
N PRO A 802 -39.75 27.78 4.09
CA PRO A 802 -40.11 28.95 3.30
C PRO A 802 -41.36 28.66 2.48
N SER A 803 -42.35 29.54 2.58
CA SER A 803 -43.61 29.46 1.85
C SER A 803 -43.41 29.64 0.34
N ALA A 804 -43.34 28.53 -0.39
CA ALA A 804 -43.25 28.48 -1.85
C ALA A 804 -44.62 28.12 -2.49
N GLN A 805 -45.65 28.92 -2.23
CA GLN A 805 -46.88 28.97 -3.03
C GLN A 805 -47.38 30.41 -3.17
N ASN A 806 -47.79 30.78 -4.39
CA ASN A 806 -48.32 32.08 -4.84
C ASN A 806 -47.29 33.21 -5.05
N LEU A 807 -46.61 33.22 -6.20
CA LEU A 807 -46.97 34.09 -7.35
C LEU A 807 -46.15 33.77 -8.60
#